data_AF-A0A2V6Z617-F1
#
_entry.id   AF-A0A2V6Z617-F1
#
_cell.length_a   1.000
_cell.length_b   1.000
_cell.length_c   1.000
_cell.angle_alpha   90.00
_cell.angle_beta   90.00
_cell.angle_gamma   90.00
#
_symmetry.space_group_name_H-M   'P 1'
#
loop_
_entity.id
_entity.type
_entity.pdbx_description
1 polymer ?
#
loop_
_entity_poly.entity_id
_entity_poly.type
_entity_poly.pdbx_seq_one_letter_code
_entity_poly.pdbx_strand_id
1 'polypeptide(L)'
;MIAAHAEEGDRRAQNPLGGRGALVRGDDRGHTYLTFVSNPTRVGLSSRRVVASPAKGASPIDVLHASATGLVQVFAWPTFGLMLIGMALGFVVGLLPGLGGPTTLALMLPFVFKMTPVEAFAFLLGMLAVTATTGDITSILFGIPGEPTTAATIVDGHAMAKNGEAGRALGAAMMSSLIGAVFGALVLGLAIPVVRPLVLTLGSPEFFMLAVLGITFVASLSGEAVLKGLLAGGLGLWLATIGLNPVTGTQRYTFGQLFLWDGIGLVPVTIGFYAVPELIEMAIAGSSIAKLDVGRVGGVWEGVRDTFRHWRLVIRCSALGTFISIIPGLGAATTQWLAYAHAVQSSPGRERFGKGAVEGVLGPGAANNSSLGGSLVTTVAFGVPASVATAILMGAFFIQGLVPGPAMLTPAPKGHLSVTLAMVWTIVVANVITVGICLTFMGPLARITQIRGTLLVPFIMILVYVGAFAEKNVFEDLGVVLAFGALGWGMSKLDWPRPPLLLGLVLGPLAENRLFLSTDNYGAGWLLRPGVLIIFGVITVGFVVPIVRHRRRRRTPLGAAAEAPEAPAQGWKLDGATTFNLCLVILFAAALWESRRFDARAGLFPWTITTASLLLASVHFAGELTARRRGMRADSREAAAAPPRDPARRIAAICGWILGMYVGIWLLGFSLATLLTTVLYLRAARERWPISVVLSLAGFAFVYGLFEKGLGVPFPPGRLLVWLGYGS
;
A
#
# COMPACT_ATOMS: atom_id res chain seq x y z
N MET A 1 72.69 23.86 7.09
CA MET A 1 73.08 22.79 8.03
C MET A 1 72.28 21.55 7.66
N ILE A 2 72.83 20.69 6.80
CA ILE A 2 73.63 19.50 7.13
C ILE A 2 72.78 18.40 7.82
N ALA A 3 72.45 17.41 6.98
CA ALA A 3 72.32 15.95 7.09
C ALA A 3 72.26 15.17 8.44
N ALA A 4 71.66 13.97 8.27
CA ALA A 4 71.75 12.69 9.02
C ALA A 4 70.83 12.56 10.26
N HIS A 5 70.16 11.45 10.56
CA HIS A 5 70.44 10.03 10.34
C HIS A 5 69.16 9.19 10.18
N ALA A 6 69.30 8.04 9.51
CA ALA A 6 68.34 6.96 9.41
C ALA A 6 68.14 6.23 10.74
N GLU A 7 66.92 5.79 11.03
CA GLU A 7 66.66 4.63 11.89
C GLU A 7 65.48 3.82 11.36
N GLU A 8 65.77 2.54 11.15
CA GLU A 8 64.97 1.48 10.56
C GLU A 8 63.98 0.97 11.62
N GLY A 9 62.67 1.18 11.38
CA GLY A 9 61.60 0.77 12.29
C GLY A 9 60.63 -0.17 11.60
N ASP A 10 60.89 -1.47 11.70
CA ASP A 10 60.05 -2.59 11.29
C ASP A 10 58.60 -2.42 11.80
N ARG A 11 57.67 -2.09 10.90
CA ARG A 11 56.22 -2.19 11.13
C ARG A 11 55.60 -3.08 10.07
N ARG A 12 55.58 -4.38 10.38
CA ARG A 12 54.69 -5.37 9.79
C ARG A 12 53.23 -4.90 9.88
N ALA A 13 52.70 -4.37 8.77
CA ALA A 13 51.26 -4.25 8.59
C ALA A 13 50.69 -5.62 8.20
N GLN A 14 49.86 -6.19 9.07
CA GLN A 14 49.08 -7.40 8.77
C GLN A 14 48.12 -7.10 7.61
N ASN A 15 48.34 -7.79 6.50
CA ASN A 15 47.45 -7.80 5.33
C ASN A 15 46.38 -8.90 5.53
N PRO A 16 45.06 -8.59 5.58
CA PRO A 16 44.02 -9.60 5.73
C PRO A 16 43.43 -10.03 4.38
N LEU A 17 44.19 -9.98 3.28
CA LEU A 17 43.77 -10.55 2.00
C LEU A 17 44.92 -11.37 1.40
N GLY A 18 44.77 -12.69 1.48
CA GLY A 18 45.67 -13.64 0.84
C GLY A 18 45.70 -13.48 -0.68
N GLY A 19 46.91 -13.29 -1.22
CA GLY A 19 47.33 -13.80 -2.53
C GLY A 19 46.85 -13.05 -3.77
N ARG A 20 47.57 -11.99 -4.14
CA ARG A 20 48.08 -11.69 -5.52
C ARG A 20 48.90 -10.39 -5.47
N GLY A 21 50.17 -10.46 -5.84
CA GLY A 21 51.10 -9.31 -5.77
C GLY A 21 50.79 -8.26 -6.84
N ALA A 22 50.74 -6.99 -6.43
CA ALA A 22 50.80 -5.83 -7.31
C ALA A 22 52.21 -5.24 -7.20
N LEU A 23 52.89 -5.02 -8.33
CA LEU A 23 54.15 -4.27 -8.37
C LEU A 23 53.82 -2.80 -8.67
N VAL A 24 54.23 -1.91 -7.77
CA VAL A 24 54.18 -0.46 -7.95
C VAL A 24 55.51 -0.03 -8.54
N ARG A 25 55.50 0.65 -9.69
CA ARG A 25 56.71 1.30 -10.24
C ARG A 25 56.37 2.75 -10.58
N GLY A 26 57.06 3.68 -9.94
CA GLY A 26 57.01 5.11 -10.27
C GLY A 26 58.09 5.47 -11.29
N ASP A 27 57.82 6.49 -12.09
CA ASP A 27 58.80 7.21 -12.91
C ASP A 27 59.06 8.58 -12.28
N ASP A 28 60.23 9.18 -12.56
CA ASP A 28 60.82 10.40 -11.99
C ASP A 28 60.01 11.70 -12.27
N ARG A 29 58.77 11.59 -12.74
CA ARG A 29 57.82 12.69 -12.91
C ARG A 29 56.49 12.54 -12.15
N GLY A 30 56.38 11.57 -11.23
CA GLY A 30 55.32 11.57 -10.21
C GLY A 30 53.93 11.08 -10.66
N HIS A 31 53.84 10.27 -11.71
CA HIS A 31 52.58 9.61 -12.09
C HIS A 31 52.52 8.15 -11.61
N THR A 32 51.39 7.73 -11.03
CA THR A 32 51.14 6.36 -10.56
C THR A 32 50.12 5.67 -11.48
N TYR A 33 50.48 4.53 -12.07
CA TYR A 33 49.57 3.71 -12.87
C TYR A 33 49.46 2.29 -12.31
N LEU A 34 48.23 1.76 -12.23
CA LEU A 34 47.94 0.36 -11.92
C LEU A 34 47.85 -0.43 -13.23
N THR A 35 48.84 -1.29 -13.50
CA THR A 35 48.85 -2.16 -14.68
C THR A 35 48.57 -3.61 -14.27
N PHE A 36 47.48 -4.20 -14.76
CA PHE A 36 47.21 -5.63 -14.57
C PHE A 36 47.90 -6.42 -15.69
N VAL A 37 48.99 -7.11 -15.36
CA VAL A 37 49.63 -8.07 -16.27
C VAL A 37 48.85 -9.39 -16.23
N SER A 38 48.17 -9.75 -17.31
CA SER A 38 47.66 -11.11 -17.52
C SER A 38 48.72 -11.92 -18.27
N ASN A 39 49.27 -12.96 -17.63
CA ASN A 39 50.16 -13.91 -18.28
C ASN A 39 49.30 -15.01 -18.96
N PRO A 40 49.37 -15.22 -20.28
CA PRO A 40 48.49 -16.14 -20.99
C PRO A 40 49.13 -17.53 -21.14
N THR A 41 49.57 -18.18 -20.06
CA THR A 41 49.97 -19.60 -20.13
C THR A 41 49.84 -20.28 -18.77
N ARG A 42 48.67 -20.89 -18.51
CA ARG A 42 48.38 -22.04 -17.61
C ARG A 42 46.92 -21.98 -17.16
N VAL A 43 46.01 -22.41 -18.05
CA VAL A 43 44.64 -22.75 -17.66
C VAL A 43 44.61 -24.24 -17.34
N GLY A 44 44.95 -24.57 -16.08
CA GLY A 44 44.59 -25.86 -15.50
C GLY A 44 43.19 -25.75 -14.92
N LEU A 45 42.22 -26.44 -15.52
CA LEU A 45 40.84 -26.55 -15.04
C LEU A 45 40.81 -27.25 -13.68
N SER A 46 40.86 -26.47 -12.61
CA SER A 46 40.45 -26.88 -11.27
C SER A 46 39.10 -26.24 -10.98
N SER A 47 38.03 -26.96 -11.32
CA SER A 47 36.68 -26.64 -10.88
C SER A 47 36.56 -26.93 -9.38
N ARG A 48 37.16 -26.09 -8.53
CA ARG A 48 36.75 -26.02 -7.13
C ARG A 48 35.35 -25.41 -7.12
N ARG A 49 34.34 -26.28 -7.11
CA ARG A 49 33.01 -25.95 -6.57
C ARG A 49 33.25 -25.31 -5.22
N VAL A 50 33.12 -23.99 -5.13
CA VAL A 50 32.93 -23.30 -3.85
C VAL A 50 31.56 -23.77 -3.38
N VAL A 51 31.53 -24.88 -2.67
CA VAL A 51 30.36 -25.28 -1.89
C VAL A 51 30.21 -24.17 -0.87
N ALA A 52 29.24 -23.28 -1.10
CA ALA A 52 28.82 -22.33 -0.10
C ALA A 52 28.51 -23.14 1.17
N SER A 53 29.27 -22.89 2.24
CA SER A 53 28.96 -23.45 3.55
C SER A 53 27.49 -23.17 3.84
N PRO A 54 26.68 -24.18 4.23
CA PRO A 54 25.28 -23.96 4.52
C PRO A 54 25.21 -22.83 5.53
N ALA A 55 24.52 -21.74 5.17
CA ALA A 55 24.34 -20.62 6.06
C ALA A 55 23.76 -21.18 7.36
N LYS A 56 24.56 -21.23 8.44
CA LYS A 56 24.06 -21.60 9.77
C LYS A 56 22.78 -20.79 9.97
N GLY A 57 21.66 -21.49 10.20
CA GLY A 57 20.39 -20.85 10.47
C GLY A 57 20.57 -19.83 11.60
N ALA A 58 19.75 -18.78 11.63
CA ALA A 58 19.68 -17.95 12.83
C ALA A 58 19.37 -18.92 13.97
N SER A 59 20.29 -19.01 14.91
CA SER A 59 19.98 -19.67 16.16
C SER A 59 18.79 -18.94 16.79
N PRO A 60 17.98 -19.61 17.63
CA PRO A 60 16.98 -18.92 18.44
C PRO A 60 17.56 -17.73 19.22
N ILE A 61 18.85 -17.80 19.56
CA ILE A 61 19.63 -16.72 20.19
C ILE A 61 19.76 -15.50 19.26
N ASP A 62 20.01 -15.70 17.97
CA ASP A 62 20.12 -14.59 17.00
C ASP A 62 18.79 -13.87 16.82
N VAL A 63 17.66 -14.60 16.82
CA VAL A 63 16.31 -14.02 16.75
C VAL A 63 16.00 -13.24 18.02
N LEU A 64 16.35 -13.79 19.19
CA LEU A 64 16.16 -13.10 20.47
C LEU A 64 17.01 -11.82 20.55
N HIS A 65 18.27 -11.89 20.12
CA HIS A 65 19.16 -10.73 20.09
C HIS A 65 18.65 -9.66 19.12
N ALA A 66 18.23 -10.05 17.91
CA ALA A 66 17.63 -9.13 16.94
C ALA A 66 16.33 -8.51 17.47
N SER A 67 15.54 -9.28 18.22
CA SER A 67 14.34 -8.79 18.88
C SER A 67 14.65 -7.74 19.96
N ALA A 68 15.64 -8.01 20.82
CA ALA A 68 16.10 -7.05 21.82
C ALA A 68 16.66 -5.77 21.18
N THR A 69 17.44 -5.91 20.11
CA THR A 69 17.96 -4.77 19.35
C THR A 69 16.82 -3.97 18.73
N GLY A 70 15.86 -4.64 18.08
CA GLY A 70 14.69 -3.99 17.49
C GLY A 70 13.86 -3.22 18.53
N LEU A 71 13.66 -3.79 19.72
CA LEU A 71 12.96 -3.12 20.82
C LEU A 71 13.68 -1.84 21.24
N VAL A 72 15.00 -1.91 21.46
CA VAL A 72 15.82 -0.75 21.83
C VAL A 72 15.75 0.33 20.75
N GLN A 73 15.81 -0.07 19.47
CA GLN A 73 15.72 0.85 18.34
C GLN A 73 14.37 1.58 18.25
N VAL A 74 13.26 0.91 18.59
CA VAL A 74 11.91 1.53 18.62
C VAL A 74 11.80 2.59 19.72
N PHE A 75 12.41 2.36 20.88
CA PHE A 75 12.42 3.33 21.99
C PHE A 75 13.52 4.39 21.88
N ALA A 76 14.47 4.23 20.97
CA ALA A 76 15.52 5.22 20.74
C ALA A 76 14.95 6.52 20.18
N TRP A 77 15.59 7.65 20.50
CA TRP A 77 15.31 8.94 19.88
C TRP A 77 16.12 9.07 18.58
N PRO A 78 15.54 9.53 17.46
CA PRO A 78 14.19 10.09 17.30
C PRO A 78 13.09 9.09 16.94
N THR A 79 13.39 7.79 16.74
CA THR A 79 12.44 6.74 16.35
C THR A 79 11.14 6.76 17.16
N PHE A 80 11.24 6.79 18.49
CA PHE A 80 10.06 6.80 19.36
C PHE A 80 9.18 8.04 19.14
N GLY A 81 9.80 9.22 18.98
CA GLY A 81 9.09 10.46 18.68
C GLY A 81 8.38 10.41 17.33
N LEU A 82 9.05 9.88 16.30
CA LEU A 82 8.46 9.68 14.98
C LEU A 82 7.30 8.68 15.02
N MET A 83 7.44 7.58 15.77
CA MET A 83 6.34 6.64 16.00
C MET A 83 5.13 7.33 16.63
N LEU A 84 5.33 8.16 17.66
CA LEU A 84 4.24 8.91 18.29
C LEU A 84 3.57 9.89 17.33
N ILE A 85 4.34 10.56 16.46
CA ILE A 85 3.78 11.44 15.41
C ILE A 85 2.95 10.61 14.43
N GLY A 86 3.48 9.48 13.96
CA GLY A 86 2.75 8.56 13.09
C GLY A 86 1.44 8.10 13.73
N MET A 87 1.49 7.66 14.99
CA MET A 87 0.32 7.28 15.77
C MET A 87 -0.69 8.41 15.89
N ALA A 88 -0.26 9.65 16.18
CA ALA A 88 -1.15 10.81 16.30
C ALA A 88 -1.87 11.09 14.97
N LEU A 89 -1.16 11.00 13.84
CA LEU A 89 -1.74 11.15 12.51
C LEU A 89 -2.75 10.04 12.21
N GLY A 90 -2.38 8.78 12.47
CA GLY A 90 -3.29 7.63 12.30
C GLY A 90 -4.51 7.71 13.21
N PHE A 91 -4.34 8.23 14.41
CA PHE A 91 -5.43 8.45 15.36
C PHE A 91 -6.44 9.46 14.82
N VAL A 92 -5.95 10.64 14.38
CA VAL A 92 -6.80 11.68 13.78
C VAL A 92 -7.52 11.15 12.55
N VAL A 93 -6.79 10.49 11.65
CA VAL A 93 -7.34 9.92 10.41
C VAL A 93 -8.40 8.87 10.69
N GLY A 94 -8.14 7.90 11.57
CA GLY A 94 -9.11 6.84 11.80
C GLY A 94 -10.40 7.36 12.46
N LEU A 95 -10.36 8.49 13.17
CA LEU A 95 -11.60 9.13 13.65
C LEU A 95 -12.42 9.76 12.51
N LEU A 96 -11.83 10.05 11.36
CA LEU A 96 -12.45 10.77 10.26
C LEU A 96 -13.08 9.80 9.25
N PRO A 97 -14.41 9.83 9.06
CA PRO A 97 -15.07 8.98 8.08
C PRO A 97 -14.55 9.28 6.67
N GLY A 98 -14.17 8.22 5.94
CA GLY A 98 -13.79 8.32 4.53
C GLY A 98 -12.31 8.57 4.25
N LEU A 99 -11.44 8.65 5.27
CA LEU A 99 -9.99 8.65 5.07
C LEU A 99 -9.38 7.33 5.51
N GLY A 100 -9.21 6.44 4.52
CA GLY A 100 -8.70 5.10 4.76
C GLY A 100 -7.22 5.03 5.14
N GLY A 101 -6.83 3.95 5.82
CA GLY A 101 -5.44 3.62 6.16
C GLY A 101 -4.51 3.60 4.95
N PRO A 102 -4.87 2.97 3.81
CA PRO A 102 -4.08 3.03 2.59
C PRO A 102 -3.86 4.45 2.06
N THR A 103 -4.90 5.29 2.08
CA THR A 103 -4.82 6.68 1.63
C THR A 103 -3.85 7.48 2.49
N THR A 104 -3.94 7.33 3.80
CA THR A 104 -3.04 8.00 4.75
C THR A 104 -1.62 7.50 4.61
N LEU A 105 -1.43 6.19 4.43
CA LEU A 105 -0.12 5.61 4.17
C LEU A 105 0.53 6.20 2.90
N ALA A 106 -0.22 6.36 1.82
CA ALA A 106 0.26 7.01 0.60
C ALA A 106 0.68 8.47 0.85
N LEU A 107 -0.12 9.23 1.60
CA LEU A 107 0.18 10.62 1.96
C LEU A 107 1.40 10.75 2.88
N MET A 108 1.74 9.69 3.62
CA MET A 108 2.86 9.68 4.57
C MET A 108 4.19 9.17 3.96
N LEU A 109 4.17 8.49 2.81
CA LEU A 109 5.39 8.05 2.11
C LEU A 109 6.44 9.15 1.88
N PRO A 110 6.09 10.41 1.55
CA PRO A 110 7.10 11.45 1.32
C PRO A 110 7.93 11.80 2.57
N PHE A 111 7.43 11.53 3.78
CA PHE A 111 8.15 11.91 4.99
C PHE A 111 9.28 10.95 5.32
N VAL A 112 9.31 9.74 4.72
CA VAL A 112 10.31 8.74 5.06
C VAL A 112 11.62 8.86 4.28
N PHE A 113 11.72 9.72 3.27
CA PHE A 113 12.95 9.85 2.45
C PHE A 113 14.22 10.17 3.24
N LYS A 114 14.10 10.91 4.35
CA LYS A 114 15.24 11.30 5.21
C LYS A 114 15.35 10.48 6.49
N MET A 115 14.51 9.48 6.65
CA MET A 115 14.48 8.61 7.83
C MET A 115 15.35 7.37 7.59
N THR A 116 15.92 6.82 8.66
CA THR A 116 16.48 5.46 8.64
C THR A 116 15.35 4.42 8.51
N PRO A 117 15.65 3.16 8.12
CA PRO A 117 14.61 2.15 7.96
C PRO A 117 13.75 1.92 9.21
N VAL A 118 14.36 1.89 10.40
CA VAL A 118 13.63 1.70 11.66
C VAL A 118 12.71 2.89 11.93
N GLU A 119 13.20 4.12 11.75
CA GLU A 119 12.41 5.35 11.91
C GLU A 119 11.23 5.39 10.93
N ALA A 120 11.47 5.07 9.66
CA ALA A 120 10.45 5.04 8.61
C ALA A 120 9.33 4.04 8.93
N PHE A 121 9.68 2.79 9.28
CA PHE A 121 8.67 1.79 9.61
C PHE A 121 8.00 2.06 10.96
N ALA A 122 8.70 2.63 11.93
CA ALA A 122 8.11 3.04 13.20
C ALA A 122 7.02 4.11 12.99
N PHE A 123 7.31 5.10 12.14
CA PHE A 123 6.36 6.14 11.74
C PHE A 123 5.16 5.58 10.96
N LEU A 124 5.42 4.84 9.88
CA LEU A 124 4.35 4.35 8.97
C LEU A 124 3.49 3.26 9.62
N LEU A 125 4.09 2.31 10.32
CA LEU A 125 3.33 1.26 11.01
C LEU A 125 2.67 1.78 12.28
N GLY A 126 3.29 2.73 13.00
CA GLY A 126 2.65 3.41 14.13
C GLY A 126 1.35 4.11 13.71
N MET A 127 1.35 4.76 12.54
CA MET A 127 0.15 5.32 11.93
C MET A 127 -0.86 4.25 11.50
N LEU A 128 -0.42 3.28 10.69
CA LEU A 128 -1.32 2.27 10.11
C LEU A 128 -1.98 1.38 11.19
N ALA A 129 -1.23 0.99 12.21
CA ALA A 129 -1.70 0.11 13.28
C ALA A 129 -2.77 0.76 14.16
N VAL A 130 -2.76 2.10 14.27
CA VAL A 130 -3.68 2.86 15.11
C VAL A 130 -4.97 3.24 14.38
N THR A 131 -4.87 3.49 13.07
CA THR A 131 -5.99 3.96 12.24
C THR A 131 -7.19 3.00 12.27
N ALA A 132 -6.93 1.69 12.20
CA ALA A 132 -7.99 0.68 12.26
C ALA A 132 -8.74 0.70 13.60
N THR A 133 -8.01 0.84 14.71
CA THR A 133 -8.56 0.87 16.06
C THR A 133 -9.35 2.15 16.32
N THR A 134 -8.87 3.32 15.88
CA THR A 134 -9.64 4.57 16.01
C THR A 134 -10.85 4.62 15.07
N GLY A 135 -10.78 3.96 13.91
CA GLY A 135 -11.90 3.74 12.99
C GLY A 135 -13.09 3.03 13.62
N ASP A 136 -12.85 2.07 14.53
CA ASP A 136 -13.92 1.39 15.26
C ASP A 136 -14.73 2.36 16.13
N ILE A 137 -14.14 3.44 16.64
CA ILE A 137 -14.84 4.44 17.46
C ILE A 137 -15.92 5.12 16.64
N THR A 138 -15.55 5.64 15.47
CA THR A 138 -16.48 6.29 14.54
C THR A 138 -17.54 5.31 14.04
N SER A 139 -17.12 4.07 13.76
CA SER A 139 -17.99 3.01 13.26
C SER A 139 -19.08 2.61 14.27
N ILE A 140 -18.71 2.46 15.54
CA ILE A 140 -19.63 2.08 16.62
C ILE A 140 -20.58 3.24 16.95
N LEU A 141 -20.06 4.46 17.10
CA LEU A 141 -20.87 5.60 17.53
C LEU A 141 -21.85 6.06 16.46
N PHE A 142 -21.43 6.07 15.19
CA PHE A 142 -22.19 6.72 14.12
C PHE A 142 -22.77 5.75 13.08
N GLY A 143 -22.41 4.47 13.15
CA GLY A 143 -22.92 3.46 12.23
C GLY A 143 -22.40 3.61 10.80
N ILE A 144 -21.36 4.42 10.62
CA ILE A 144 -20.71 4.67 9.34
C ILE A 144 -19.29 4.13 9.43
N PRO A 145 -18.84 3.29 8.48
CA PRO A 145 -17.48 2.76 8.51
C PRO A 145 -16.47 3.90 8.54
N GLY A 146 -15.69 3.96 9.63
CA GLY A 146 -14.48 4.79 9.69
C GLY A 146 -13.45 4.30 8.68
N GLU A 147 -13.37 2.98 8.51
CA GLU A 147 -12.55 2.30 7.52
C GLU A 147 -13.37 1.23 6.77
N PRO A 148 -12.99 0.86 5.54
CA PRO A 148 -13.58 -0.30 4.87
C PRO A 148 -13.46 -1.59 5.70
N THR A 149 -12.47 -1.66 6.60
CA THR A 149 -12.18 -2.82 7.44
C THR A 149 -12.86 -2.78 8.81
N THR A 150 -13.86 -1.91 9.03
CA THR A 150 -14.67 -1.90 10.27
C THR A 150 -16.16 -2.15 10.02
N ALA A 151 -16.54 -2.42 8.77
CA ALA A 151 -17.93 -2.61 8.37
C ALA A 151 -18.63 -3.76 9.11
N ALA A 152 -17.91 -4.86 9.40
CA ALA A 152 -18.49 -5.98 10.14
C ALA A 152 -18.71 -5.62 11.63
N THR A 153 -17.83 -4.80 12.22
CA THR A 153 -17.96 -4.31 13.61
C THR A 153 -19.24 -3.49 13.80
N ILE A 154 -19.66 -2.73 12.78
CA ILE A 154 -20.86 -1.86 12.84
C ILE A 154 -22.12 -2.65 13.14
N VAL A 155 -22.24 -3.86 12.57
CA VAL A 155 -23.48 -4.66 12.61
C VAL A 155 -23.99 -4.82 14.04
N ASP A 156 -23.10 -5.20 14.96
CA ASP A 156 -23.45 -5.32 16.38
C ASP A 156 -22.99 -4.12 17.21
N GLY A 157 -21.84 -3.50 16.89
CA GLY A 157 -21.30 -2.39 17.67
C GLY A 157 -22.19 -1.15 17.65
N HIS A 158 -22.73 -0.79 16.48
CA HIS A 158 -23.65 0.34 16.40
C HIS A 158 -25.03 0.01 17.01
N ALA A 159 -25.47 -1.25 16.93
CA ALA A 159 -26.68 -1.69 17.61
C ALA A 159 -26.52 -1.59 19.15
N MET A 160 -25.38 -2.01 19.71
CA MET A 160 -25.05 -1.81 21.13
C MET A 160 -25.05 -0.32 21.51
N ALA A 161 -24.48 0.54 20.66
CA ALA A 161 -24.49 1.98 20.91
C ALA A 161 -25.91 2.56 20.95
N LYS A 162 -26.81 2.15 20.05
CA LYS A 162 -28.24 2.52 20.07
C LYS A 162 -28.98 2.03 21.32
N ASN A 163 -28.55 0.91 21.88
CA ASN A 163 -29.12 0.34 23.10
C ASN A 163 -28.56 0.97 24.39
N GLY A 164 -27.75 2.04 24.30
CA GLY A 164 -27.14 2.68 25.46
C GLY A 164 -25.86 2.00 25.97
N GLU A 165 -25.39 0.95 25.29
CA GLU A 165 -24.18 0.20 25.64
C GLU A 165 -22.93 0.67 24.86
N ALA A 166 -22.90 1.94 24.43
CA ALA A 166 -21.81 2.48 23.60
C ALA A 166 -20.42 2.30 24.26
N GLY A 167 -20.30 2.55 25.56
CA GLY A 167 -19.02 2.37 26.25
C GLY A 167 -18.59 0.92 26.32
N ARG A 168 -19.51 -0.01 26.59
CA ARG A 168 -19.24 -1.45 26.57
C ARG A 168 -18.80 -1.92 25.18
N ALA A 169 -19.46 -1.46 24.11
CA ALA A 169 -19.06 -1.76 22.73
C ALA A 169 -17.65 -1.24 22.41
N LEU A 170 -17.35 0.02 22.77
CA LEU A 170 -16.03 0.62 22.58
C LEU A 170 -14.95 -0.11 23.38
N GLY A 171 -15.20 -0.41 24.66
CA GLY A 171 -14.27 -1.16 25.51
C GLY A 171 -13.95 -2.55 24.96
N ALA A 172 -14.97 -3.25 24.44
CA ALA A 172 -14.81 -4.55 23.78
C ALA A 172 -14.00 -4.41 22.47
N ALA A 173 -14.31 -3.43 21.63
CA ALA A 173 -13.59 -3.18 20.39
C ALA A 173 -12.11 -2.86 20.64
N MET A 174 -11.81 -1.89 21.53
CA MET A 174 -10.43 -1.49 21.81
C MET A 174 -9.60 -2.64 22.39
N MET A 175 -10.14 -3.38 23.35
CA MET A 175 -9.38 -4.45 24.01
C MET A 175 -9.22 -5.69 23.10
N SER A 176 -10.24 -6.06 22.34
CA SER A 176 -10.12 -7.15 21.35
C SER A 176 -9.14 -6.79 20.23
N SER A 177 -9.16 -5.54 19.77
CA SER A 177 -8.20 -4.98 18.82
C SER A 177 -6.76 -5.02 19.33
N LEU A 178 -6.52 -4.65 20.60
CA LEU A 178 -5.20 -4.77 21.22
C LEU A 178 -4.68 -6.21 21.22
N ILE A 179 -5.50 -7.15 21.69
CA ILE A 179 -5.12 -8.57 21.74
C ILE A 179 -4.89 -9.10 20.32
N GLY A 180 -5.71 -8.68 19.35
CA GLY A 180 -5.53 -8.97 17.94
C GLY A 180 -4.19 -8.48 17.40
N ALA A 181 -3.86 -7.21 17.60
CA ALA A 181 -2.60 -6.61 17.15
C ALA A 181 -1.39 -7.32 17.75
N VAL A 182 -1.41 -7.56 19.06
CA VAL A 182 -0.33 -8.29 19.76
C VAL A 182 -0.21 -9.71 19.22
N PHE A 183 -1.32 -10.42 19.04
CA PHE A 183 -1.29 -11.77 18.47
C PHE A 183 -0.68 -11.78 17.06
N GLY A 184 -1.13 -10.89 16.17
CA GLY A 184 -0.61 -10.80 14.81
C GLY A 184 0.87 -10.43 14.76
N ALA A 185 1.31 -9.49 15.60
CA ALA A 185 2.71 -9.09 15.71
C ALA A 185 3.60 -10.24 16.24
N LEU A 186 3.11 -10.99 17.24
CA LEU A 186 3.80 -12.18 17.75
C LEU A 186 3.90 -13.27 16.68
N VAL A 187 2.84 -13.52 15.92
CA VAL A 187 2.90 -14.48 14.80
C VAL A 187 3.91 -14.02 13.75
N LEU A 188 4.03 -12.72 13.46
CA LEU A 188 5.08 -12.22 12.57
C LEU A 188 6.48 -12.58 13.08
N GLY A 189 6.78 -12.33 14.36
CA GLY A 189 8.07 -12.68 14.96
C GLY A 189 8.32 -14.20 15.01
N LEU A 190 7.30 -14.98 15.38
CA LEU A 190 7.37 -16.45 15.49
C LEU A 190 7.35 -17.17 14.14
N ALA A 191 6.86 -16.52 13.08
CA ALA A 191 6.87 -17.07 11.73
C ALA A 191 8.29 -17.10 11.16
N ILE A 192 9.19 -16.22 11.59
CA ILE A 192 10.57 -16.10 11.07
C ILE A 192 11.31 -17.45 11.04
N PRO A 193 11.45 -18.21 12.14
CA PRO A 193 12.16 -19.49 12.13
C PRO A 193 11.51 -20.54 11.22
N VAL A 194 10.19 -20.47 11.00
CA VAL A 194 9.43 -21.42 10.18
C VAL A 194 9.51 -21.05 8.69
N VAL A 195 9.36 -19.77 8.38
CA VAL A 195 9.27 -19.26 7.01
C VAL A 195 10.66 -19.08 6.38
N ARG A 196 11.68 -18.74 7.16
CA ARG A 196 13.04 -18.53 6.64
C ARG A 196 13.60 -19.73 5.87
N PRO A 197 13.58 -20.97 6.37
CA PRO A 197 14.08 -22.12 5.62
C PRO A 197 13.37 -22.28 4.27
N LEU A 198 12.05 -22.07 4.24
CA LEU A 198 11.26 -22.13 3.01
C LEU A 198 11.71 -21.05 2.02
N VAL A 199 11.76 -19.80 2.47
CA VAL A 199 12.16 -18.64 1.64
C VAL A 199 13.57 -18.80 1.07
N LEU A 200 14.49 -19.38 1.84
CA LEU A 200 15.87 -19.62 1.39
C LEU A 200 16.00 -20.75 0.34
N THR A 201 14.99 -21.59 0.16
CA THR A 201 14.96 -22.58 -0.93
C THR A 201 14.48 -22.01 -2.26
N LEU A 202 13.86 -20.82 -2.24
CA LEU A 202 13.32 -20.17 -3.43
C LEU A 202 14.42 -19.40 -4.17
N GLY A 203 14.48 -19.58 -5.49
CA GLY A 203 15.35 -18.83 -6.38
C GLY A 203 14.61 -17.70 -7.10
N SER A 204 15.32 -16.99 -7.97
CA SER A 204 14.72 -15.92 -8.80
C SER A 204 13.47 -16.37 -9.58
N PRO A 205 13.41 -17.58 -10.18
CA PRO A 205 12.21 -18.06 -10.87
C PRO A 205 10.98 -18.16 -9.98
N GLU A 206 11.14 -18.69 -8.77
CA GLU A 206 10.04 -18.82 -7.82
C GLU A 206 9.58 -17.45 -7.32
N PHE A 207 10.49 -16.51 -7.05
CA PHE A 207 10.12 -15.12 -6.70
C PHE A 207 9.40 -14.38 -7.82
N PHE A 208 9.77 -14.62 -9.09
CA PHE A 208 9.01 -14.11 -10.23
C PHE A 208 7.57 -14.65 -10.21
N MET A 209 7.42 -15.97 -10.05
CA MET A 209 6.09 -16.59 -9.97
C MET A 209 5.29 -16.14 -8.75
N LEU A 210 5.93 -15.85 -7.62
CA LEU A 210 5.27 -15.26 -6.45
C LEU A 210 4.75 -13.85 -6.71
N ALA A 211 5.47 -13.03 -7.48
CA ALA A 211 4.95 -11.73 -7.91
C ALA A 211 3.71 -11.87 -8.80
N VAL A 212 3.74 -12.80 -9.76
CA VAL A 212 2.58 -13.13 -10.62
C VAL A 212 1.41 -13.69 -9.78
N LEU A 213 1.71 -14.55 -8.80
CA LEU A 213 0.74 -15.09 -7.84
C LEU A 213 0.06 -13.95 -7.07
N GLY A 214 0.82 -13.00 -6.53
CA GLY A 214 0.26 -11.86 -5.80
C GLY A 214 -0.74 -11.07 -6.65
N ILE A 215 -0.36 -10.72 -7.88
CA ILE A 215 -1.22 -9.94 -8.80
C ILE A 215 -2.48 -10.72 -9.16
N THR A 216 -2.34 -12.00 -9.50
CA THR A 216 -3.46 -12.86 -9.89
C THR A 216 -4.42 -13.13 -8.72
N PHE A 217 -3.90 -13.29 -7.50
CA PHE A 217 -4.73 -13.44 -6.31
C PHE A 217 -5.52 -12.18 -6.00
N VAL A 218 -4.89 -11.00 -5.93
CA VAL A 218 -5.61 -9.73 -5.71
C VAL A 218 -6.65 -9.49 -6.81
N ALA A 219 -6.33 -9.82 -8.05
CA ALA A 219 -7.31 -9.78 -9.14
C ALA A 219 -8.49 -10.73 -8.92
N SER A 220 -8.25 -11.96 -8.44
CA SER A 220 -9.31 -12.96 -8.18
C SER A 220 -10.30 -12.53 -7.09
N LEU A 221 -9.85 -11.70 -6.15
CA LEU A 221 -10.67 -11.15 -5.07
C LEU A 221 -11.61 -10.03 -5.51
N SER A 222 -11.50 -9.59 -6.76
CA SER A 222 -12.43 -8.66 -7.39
C SER A 222 -13.77 -9.32 -7.78
N GLY A 223 -14.05 -10.52 -7.27
CA GLY A 223 -15.34 -11.20 -7.37
C GLY A 223 -15.72 -11.59 -8.81
N GLU A 224 -16.89 -11.15 -9.27
CA GLU A 224 -17.38 -11.44 -10.62
C GLU A 224 -16.55 -10.78 -11.73
N ALA A 225 -15.67 -9.84 -11.37
CA ALA A 225 -14.84 -9.06 -12.27
C ALA A 225 -13.34 -9.44 -12.20
N VAL A 226 -13.01 -10.72 -11.98
CA VAL A 226 -11.60 -11.20 -11.99
C VAL A 226 -10.81 -10.70 -13.20
N LEU A 227 -11.45 -10.67 -14.37
CA LEU A 227 -10.82 -10.22 -15.61
C LEU A 227 -10.48 -8.72 -15.58
N LYS A 228 -11.35 -7.86 -15.01
CA LYS A 228 -11.02 -6.44 -14.75
C LYS A 228 -9.83 -6.33 -13.81
N GLY A 229 -9.76 -7.18 -12.79
CA GLY A 229 -8.62 -7.24 -11.86
C GLY A 229 -7.30 -7.60 -12.53
N LEU A 230 -7.30 -8.62 -13.39
CA LEU A 230 -6.10 -9.01 -14.13
C LEU A 230 -5.65 -7.92 -15.11
N LEU A 231 -6.59 -7.26 -15.77
CA LEU A 231 -6.31 -6.13 -16.66
C LEU A 231 -5.76 -4.93 -15.93
N ALA A 232 -6.31 -4.60 -14.75
CA ALA A 232 -5.76 -3.57 -13.88
C ALA A 232 -4.33 -3.92 -13.44
N GLY A 233 -4.07 -5.17 -13.05
CA GLY A 233 -2.74 -5.65 -12.72
C GLY A 233 -1.75 -5.59 -13.89
N GLY A 234 -2.19 -5.99 -15.08
CA GLY A 234 -1.42 -5.88 -16.33
C GLY A 234 -1.11 -4.44 -16.71
N LEU A 235 -2.06 -3.53 -16.49
CA LEU A 235 -1.86 -2.08 -16.68
C LEU A 235 -0.79 -1.56 -15.71
N GLY A 236 -0.86 -1.95 -14.43
CA GLY A 236 0.16 -1.62 -13.43
C GLY A 236 1.54 -2.14 -13.80
N LEU A 237 1.64 -3.41 -14.21
CA LEU A 237 2.89 -4.02 -14.66
C LEU A 237 3.47 -3.31 -15.89
N TRP A 238 2.63 -2.91 -16.85
CA TRP A 238 3.07 -2.14 -18.01
C TRP A 238 3.57 -0.75 -17.59
N LEU A 239 2.84 -0.04 -16.73
CA LEU A 239 3.25 1.27 -16.21
C LEU A 239 4.61 1.21 -15.51
N ALA A 240 4.90 0.11 -14.80
CA ALA A 240 6.21 -0.11 -14.17
C ALA A 240 7.38 -0.25 -15.15
N THR A 241 7.11 -0.52 -16.44
CA THR A 241 8.15 -0.63 -17.46
C THR A 241 8.53 0.71 -18.10
N ILE A 242 7.81 1.79 -17.77
CA ILE A 242 8.10 3.13 -18.25
C ILE A 242 9.40 3.63 -17.61
N GLY A 243 10.35 4.05 -18.43
CA GLY A 243 11.65 4.56 -18.02
C GLY A 243 12.83 3.79 -18.58
N LEU A 244 14.01 4.01 -18.01
CA LEU A 244 15.23 3.31 -18.39
C LEU A 244 15.18 1.86 -17.90
N ASN A 245 15.49 0.91 -18.79
CA ASN A 245 15.70 -0.47 -18.38
C ASN A 245 16.98 -0.56 -17.51
N PRO A 246 16.91 -1.10 -16.29
CA PRO A 246 18.04 -1.09 -15.36
C PRO A 246 19.22 -1.97 -15.80
N VAL A 247 19.00 -2.89 -16.75
CA VAL A 247 20.02 -3.82 -17.24
C VAL A 247 20.70 -3.30 -18.50
N THR A 248 19.93 -2.74 -19.42
CA THR A 248 20.40 -2.37 -20.77
C THR A 248 20.55 -0.87 -20.98
N GLY A 249 19.95 -0.03 -20.13
CA GLY A 249 19.88 1.41 -20.31
C GLY A 249 18.93 1.87 -21.43
N THR A 250 18.22 0.94 -22.09
CA THR A 250 17.27 1.27 -23.15
C THR A 250 16.09 2.06 -22.60
N GLN A 251 15.75 3.17 -23.25
CA GLN A 251 14.58 3.99 -22.93
C GLN A 251 13.30 3.27 -23.35
N ARG A 252 12.36 3.10 -22.42
CA ARG A 252 11.08 2.45 -22.68
C ARG A 252 9.92 3.37 -22.36
N TYR A 253 9.08 3.64 -23.36
CA TYR A 253 7.88 4.47 -23.24
C TYR A 253 8.14 5.87 -22.64
N THR A 254 9.34 6.43 -22.85
CA THR A 254 9.70 7.77 -22.38
C THR A 254 9.23 8.87 -23.33
N PHE A 255 8.89 8.51 -24.58
CA PHE A 255 8.43 9.44 -25.63
C PHE A 255 9.33 10.67 -25.81
N GLY A 256 10.64 10.52 -25.56
CA GLY A 256 11.62 11.62 -25.63
C GLY A 256 11.59 12.59 -24.44
N GLN A 257 10.75 12.36 -23.44
CA GLN A 257 10.65 13.20 -22.24
C GLN A 257 11.64 12.75 -21.19
N LEU A 258 12.52 13.66 -20.74
CA LEU A 258 13.53 13.38 -19.71
C LEU A 258 12.89 13.00 -18.37
N PHE A 259 11.77 13.63 -18.00
CA PHE A 259 11.01 13.31 -16.80
C PHE A 259 10.67 11.81 -16.65
N LEU A 260 10.43 11.13 -17.77
CA LEU A 260 10.03 9.72 -17.76
C LEU A 260 11.22 8.76 -17.67
N TRP A 261 12.48 9.22 -17.70
CA TRP A 261 13.65 8.34 -17.65
C TRP A 261 13.75 7.58 -16.33
N ASP A 262 13.43 8.24 -15.22
CA ASP A 262 13.35 7.64 -13.88
C ASP A 262 12.01 6.92 -13.63
N GLY A 263 11.22 6.71 -14.69
CA GLY A 263 9.88 6.15 -14.64
C GLY A 263 8.86 7.04 -13.93
N ILE A 264 7.66 6.50 -13.74
CA ILE A 264 6.58 7.20 -13.03
C ILE A 264 6.82 7.03 -11.52
N GLY A 265 6.85 8.14 -10.78
CA GLY A 265 7.06 8.12 -9.32
C GLY A 265 5.98 7.33 -8.59
N LEU A 266 6.40 6.47 -7.66
CA LEU A 266 5.46 5.62 -6.91
C LEU A 266 4.62 6.44 -5.93
N VAL A 267 5.18 7.49 -5.34
CA VAL A 267 4.49 8.34 -4.36
C VAL A 267 3.41 9.19 -5.06
N PRO A 268 3.67 9.92 -6.16
CA PRO A 268 2.64 10.59 -6.94
C PRO A 268 1.50 9.67 -7.39
N VAL A 269 1.82 8.45 -7.84
CA VAL A 269 0.79 7.49 -8.25
C VAL A 269 -0.06 7.04 -7.08
N THR A 270 0.55 6.61 -5.97
CA THR A 270 -0.21 6.15 -4.79
C THR A 270 -1.08 7.26 -4.21
N ILE A 271 -0.55 8.47 -4.09
CA ILE A 271 -1.28 9.64 -3.62
C ILE A 271 -2.43 9.98 -4.57
N GLY A 272 -2.18 10.11 -5.87
CA GLY A 272 -3.23 10.39 -6.86
C GLY A 272 -4.31 9.33 -6.81
N PHE A 273 -3.93 8.07 -6.86
CA PHE A 273 -4.84 6.94 -7.03
C PHE A 273 -5.69 6.62 -5.79
N TYR A 274 -5.23 6.95 -4.58
CA TYR A 274 -5.98 6.75 -3.33
C TYR A 274 -6.49 8.04 -2.68
N ALA A 275 -5.69 9.10 -2.60
CA ALA A 275 -6.11 10.33 -1.90
C ALA A 275 -7.11 11.16 -2.71
N VAL A 276 -6.96 11.27 -4.04
CA VAL A 276 -7.88 12.09 -4.85
C VAL A 276 -9.31 11.53 -4.88
N PRO A 277 -9.54 10.21 -5.10
CA PRO A 277 -10.89 9.66 -5.00
C PRO A 277 -11.52 9.87 -3.63
N GLU A 278 -10.78 9.67 -2.54
CA GLU A 278 -11.31 9.88 -1.19
C GLU A 278 -11.61 11.36 -0.90
N LEU A 279 -10.79 12.29 -1.41
CA LEU A 279 -11.10 13.72 -1.36
C LEU A 279 -12.42 14.05 -2.05
N ILE A 280 -12.67 13.44 -3.21
CA ILE A 280 -13.92 13.63 -3.96
C ILE A 280 -15.09 13.05 -3.16
N GLU A 281 -14.96 11.84 -2.63
CA GLU A 281 -16.01 11.18 -1.84
C GLU A 281 -16.33 11.94 -0.54
N MET A 282 -15.30 12.40 0.18
CA MET A 282 -15.45 13.22 1.38
C MET A 282 -16.16 14.55 1.08
N ALA A 283 -15.85 15.19 -0.07
CA ALA A 283 -16.52 16.40 -0.50
C ALA A 283 -18.00 16.17 -0.92
N ILE A 284 -18.30 15.00 -1.52
CA ILE A 284 -19.68 14.62 -1.87
C ILE A 284 -20.51 14.38 -0.61
N ALA A 285 -19.98 13.57 0.33
CA ALA A 285 -20.64 13.20 1.58
C ALA A 285 -21.08 14.44 2.38
N GLY A 286 -20.26 15.52 2.32
CA GLY A 286 -20.70 16.91 2.45
C GLY A 286 -21.55 17.26 3.68
N SER A 287 -21.43 16.53 4.78
CA SER A 287 -22.15 16.82 6.01
C SER A 287 -21.43 16.23 7.22
N SER A 288 -21.46 16.98 8.32
CA SER A 288 -21.15 16.50 9.67
C SER A 288 -21.98 15.25 9.92
N ILE A 289 -21.32 14.10 9.91
CA ILE A 289 -21.98 12.83 10.22
C ILE A 289 -22.09 12.78 11.74
N ALA A 290 -23.22 13.33 12.20
CA ALA A 290 -24.04 12.88 13.32
C ALA A 290 -24.39 13.99 14.32
N LYS A 291 -25.71 14.14 14.52
CA LYS A 291 -26.34 14.75 15.68
C LYS A 291 -26.66 13.69 16.75
N LEU A 292 -25.79 12.68 16.92
CA LEU A 292 -25.96 11.80 18.07
C LEU A 292 -25.42 12.57 19.27
N ASP A 293 -26.30 12.91 20.21
CA ASP A 293 -25.88 13.46 21.49
C ASP A 293 -25.19 12.30 22.22
N VAL A 294 -23.86 12.27 22.15
CA VAL A 294 -23.07 11.26 22.85
C VAL A 294 -23.20 11.57 24.33
N GLY A 295 -24.20 10.96 24.98
CA GLY A 295 -24.36 10.97 26.42
C GLY A 295 -23.12 10.40 27.13
N ARG A 296 -23.14 10.35 28.46
CA ARG A 296 -22.02 9.78 29.23
C ARG A 296 -21.75 8.34 28.76
N VAL A 297 -20.56 8.12 28.20
CA VAL A 297 -20.07 6.80 27.77
C VAL A 297 -19.75 5.96 29.02
N GLY A 298 -20.74 5.23 29.53
CA GLY A 298 -20.60 4.28 30.64
C GLY A 298 -20.35 2.84 30.16
N GLY A 299 -19.82 1.98 31.03
CA GLY A 299 -19.69 0.53 30.74
C GLY A 299 -18.41 0.09 30.01
N VAL A 300 -17.43 0.98 29.82
CA VAL A 300 -16.16 0.66 29.11
C VAL A 300 -15.44 -0.55 29.71
N TRP A 301 -15.31 -0.56 31.03
CA TRP A 301 -14.67 -1.67 31.76
C TRP A 301 -15.43 -2.99 31.65
N GLU A 302 -16.74 -2.96 31.42
CA GLU A 302 -17.51 -4.16 31.14
C GLU A 302 -17.14 -4.74 29.77
N GLY A 303 -16.97 -3.89 28.75
CA GLY A 303 -16.48 -4.32 27.43
C GLY A 303 -15.06 -4.90 27.47
N VAL A 304 -14.18 -4.27 28.24
CA VAL A 304 -12.83 -4.80 28.52
C VAL A 304 -12.94 -6.17 29.18
N ARG A 305 -13.79 -6.33 30.20
CA ARG A 305 -14.00 -7.60 30.90
C ARG A 305 -14.60 -8.66 29.97
N ASP A 306 -15.50 -8.29 29.06
CA ASP A 306 -16.11 -9.20 28.09
C ASP A 306 -15.08 -9.77 27.12
N THR A 307 -14.04 -9.01 26.79
CA THR A 307 -12.91 -9.50 26.00
C THR A 307 -12.21 -10.67 26.69
N PHE A 308 -12.00 -10.57 28.00
CA PHE A 308 -11.39 -11.65 28.80
C PHE A 308 -12.35 -12.79 29.10
N ARG A 309 -13.66 -12.53 29.23
CA ARG A 309 -14.70 -13.58 29.36
C ARG A 309 -14.77 -14.43 28.09
N HIS A 310 -14.67 -13.80 26.92
CA HIS A 310 -14.73 -14.45 25.61
C HIS A 310 -13.33 -14.62 24.97
N TRP A 311 -12.27 -14.75 25.78
CA TRP A 311 -10.89 -14.79 25.28
C TRP A 311 -10.65 -15.87 24.21
N ARG A 312 -11.37 -17.01 24.28
CA ARG A 312 -11.28 -18.08 23.27
C ARG A 312 -11.77 -17.62 21.91
N LEU A 313 -12.83 -16.82 21.85
CA LEU A 313 -13.33 -16.24 20.61
C LEU A 313 -12.31 -15.23 20.07
N VAL A 314 -11.80 -14.35 20.93
CA VAL A 314 -10.80 -13.33 20.56
C VAL A 314 -9.57 -14.00 19.94
N ILE A 315 -8.99 -15.01 20.60
CA ILE A 315 -7.81 -15.71 20.06
C ILE A 315 -8.12 -16.46 18.75
N ARG A 316 -9.28 -17.11 18.62
CA ARG A 316 -9.67 -17.78 17.37
C ARG A 316 -9.83 -16.78 16.23
N CYS A 317 -10.46 -15.64 16.49
CA CYS A 317 -10.64 -14.58 15.49
C CYS A 317 -9.32 -13.88 15.17
N SER A 318 -8.41 -13.70 16.13
CA SER A 318 -7.05 -13.23 15.88
C SER A 318 -6.27 -14.20 14.99
N ALA A 319 -6.39 -15.50 15.26
CA ALA A 319 -5.77 -16.55 14.44
C ALA A 319 -6.33 -16.53 13.01
N LEU A 320 -7.66 -16.51 12.85
CA LEU A 320 -8.30 -16.33 11.54
C LEU A 320 -7.78 -15.07 10.85
N GLY A 321 -7.78 -13.95 11.57
CA GLY A 321 -7.21 -12.67 11.20
C GLY A 321 -5.85 -12.76 10.53
N THR A 322 -4.90 -13.31 11.29
CA THR A 322 -3.52 -13.48 10.85
C THR A 322 -3.38 -14.49 9.72
N PHE A 323 -3.95 -15.69 9.82
CA PHE A 323 -3.76 -16.74 8.82
C PHE A 323 -4.37 -16.42 7.46
N ILE A 324 -5.58 -15.84 7.44
CA ILE A 324 -6.22 -15.42 6.19
C ILE A 324 -5.38 -14.31 5.52
N SER A 325 -4.83 -13.40 6.33
CA SER A 325 -4.03 -12.28 5.84
C SER A 325 -2.61 -12.66 5.39
N ILE A 326 -2.13 -13.88 5.68
CA ILE A 326 -0.91 -14.41 5.04
C ILE A 326 -1.17 -14.68 3.55
N ILE A 327 -2.41 -15.02 3.17
CA ILE A 327 -2.72 -15.32 1.79
C ILE A 327 -2.82 -14.00 1.00
N PRO A 328 -2.05 -13.84 -0.09
CA PRO A 328 -2.08 -12.61 -0.88
C PRO A 328 -3.49 -12.25 -1.32
N GLY A 329 -3.84 -10.98 -1.12
CA GLY A 329 -5.05 -10.35 -1.63
C GLY A 329 -6.33 -10.60 -0.86
N LEU A 330 -6.37 -11.53 0.10
CA LEU A 330 -7.59 -11.77 0.87
C LEU A 330 -8.00 -10.53 1.68
N GLY A 331 -7.04 -9.71 2.13
CA GLY A 331 -7.28 -8.38 2.69
C GLY A 331 -8.06 -8.38 4.02
N ALA A 332 -7.85 -7.35 4.84
CA ALA A 332 -8.44 -7.28 6.18
C ALA A 332 -9.99 -7.20 6.17
N ALA A 333 -10.59 -6.60 5.14
CA ALA A 333 -12.04 -6.44 5.05
C ALA A 333 -12.79 -7.78 4.89
N THR A 334 -12.28 -8.72 4.08
CA THR A 334 -12.93 -10.04 3.94
C THR A 334 -12.74 -10.87 5.20
N THR A 335 -11.55 -10.77 5.81
CA THR A 335 -11.22 -11.41 7.08
C THR A 335 -12.14 -10.99 8.21
N GLN A 336 -12.50 -9.71 8.29
CA GLN A 336 -13.49 -9.21 9.25
C GLN A 336 -14.85 -9.89 9.12
N TRP A 337 -15.39 -10.00 7.91
CA TRP A 337 -16.66 -10.68 7.66
C TRP A 337 -16.59 -12.18 7.96
N LEU A 338 -15.45 -12.82 7.67
CA LEU A 338 -15.24 -14.21 8.03
C LEU A 338 -15.14 -14.41 9.55
N ALA A 339 -14.50 -13.49 10.28
CA ALA A 339 -14.48 -13.50 11.73
C ALA A 339 -15.86 -13.25 12.34
N TYR A 340 -16.66 -12.36 11.74
CA TYR A 340 -18.06 -12.16 12.13
C TYR A 340 -18.87 -13.45 11.93
N ALA A 341 -18.78 -14.08 10.76
CA ALA A 341 -19.45 -15.34 10.48
C ALA A 341 -19.01 -16.45 11.44
N HIS A 342 -17.72 -16.50 11.80
CA HIS A 342 -17.20 -17.43 12.80
C HIS A 342 -17.77 -17.14 14.20
N ALA A 343 -17.89 -15.88 14.60
CA ALA A 343 -18.51 -15.49 15.87
C ALA A 343 -19.98 -15.91 15.94
N VAL A 344 -20.75 -15.68 14.86
CA VAL A 344 -22.15 -16.14 14.74
C VAL A 344 -22.24 -17.66 14.86
N GLN A 345 -21.41 -18.40 14.12
CA GLN A 345 -21.47 -19.86 14.09
C GLN A 345 -21.06 -20.51 15.42
N SER A 346 -20.08 -19.92 16.10
CA SER A 346 -19.54 -20.44 17.35
C SER A 346 -20.32 -20.02 18.60
N SER A 347 -21.22 -19.04 18.48
CA SER A 347 -22.04 -18.57 19.60
C SER A 347 -23.32 -19.40 19.77
N PRO A 348 -23.69 -19.76 21.01
CA PRO A 348 -24.95 -20.43 21.30
C PRO A 348 -26.18 -19.51 21.14
N GLY A 349 -26.03 -18.18 21.25
CA GLY A 349 -27.12 -17.21 21.16
C GLY A 349 -27.11 -16.42 19.84
N ARG A 350 -27.40 -17.12 18.73
CA ARG A 350 -27.31 -16.59 17.36
C ARG A 350 -28.32 -15.48 17.07
N GLU A 351 -29.44 -15.48 17.78
CA GLU A 351 -30.53 -14.51 17.67
C GLU A 351 -30.20 -13.09 18.15
N ARG A 352 -29.07 -12.91 18.87
CA ARG A 352 -28.58 -11.62 19.36
C ARG A 352 -27.76 -10.84 18.33
N PHE A 353 -27.20 -11.53 17.33
CA PHE A 353 -26.38 -10.89 16.29
C PHE A 353 -27.22 -9.96 15.41
N GLY A 354 -26.66 -8.81 15.07
CA GLY A 354 -27.37 -7.69 14.43
C GLY A 354 -28.28 -6.89 15.38
N LYS A 355 -28.39 -7.30 16.65
CA LYS A 355 -29.14 -6.59 17.70
C LYS A 355 -28.25 -6.07 18.83
N GLY A 356 -26.93 -6.31 18.75
CA GLY A 356 -25.96 -5.85 19.74
C GLY A 356 -25.27 -6.97 20.52
N ALA A 357 -24.90 -8.08 19.86
CA ALA A 357 -24.07 -9.12 20.48
C ALA A 357 -22.62 -8.64 20.62
N VAL A 358 -22.08 -8.64 21.85
CA VAL A 358 -20.68 -8.24 22.11
C VAL A 358 -19.68 -9.11 21.34
N GLU A 359 -20.00 -10.39 21.13
CA GLU A 359 -19.22 -11.32 20.30
C GLU A 359 -19.08 -10.85 18.85
N GLY A 360 -20.11 -10.17 18.33
CA GLY A 360 -20.13 -9.54 17.01
C GLY A 360 -19.23 -8.30 16.89
N VAL A 361 -18.75 -7.76 18.03
CA VAL A 361 -17.73 -6.70 18.08
C VAL A 361 -16.34 -7.30 18.33
N LEU A 362 -16.24 -8.21 19.30
CA LEU A 362 -14.97 -8.85 19.70
C LEU A 362 -14.30 -9.62 18.56
N GLY A 363 -15.08 -10.39 17.80
CA GLY A 363 -14.56 -11.21 16.70
C GLY A 363 -13.94 -10.37 15.58
N PRO A 364 -14.73 -9.49 14.93
CA PRO A 364 -14.23 -8.60 13.88
C PRO A 364 -13.12 -7.66 14.35
N GLY A 365 -13.20 -7.10 15.57
CA GLY A 365 -12.16 -6.22 16.12
C GLY A 365 -10.81 -6.92 16.25
N ALA A 366 -10.80 -8.13 16.84
CA ALA A 366 -9.61 -8.96 16.96
C ALA A 366 -9.01 -9.34 15.58
N ALA A 367 -9.86 -9.71 14.63
CA ALA A 367 -9.42 -10.10 13.28
C ALA A 367 -8.84 -8.92 12.48
N ASN A 368 -9.43 -7.72 12.60
CA ASN A 368 -8.98 -6.51 11.90
C ASN A 368 -7.53 -6.17 12.27
N ASN A 369 -7.24 -6.11 13.57
CA ASN A 369 -5.92 -5.70 14.05
C ASN A 369 -4.84 -6.80 13.98
N SER A 370 -5.24 -8.07 14.05
CA SER A 370 -4.30 -9.20 13.81
C SER A 370 -3.94 -9.41 12.33
N SER A 371 -4.73 -8.85 11.40
CA SER A 371 -4.50 -8.95 9.96
C SER A 371 -3.22 -8.26 9.49
N LEU A 372 -2.82 -7.16 10.16
CA LEU A 372 -1.59 -6.44 9.82
C LEU A 372 -0.35 -7.32 9.99
N GLY A 373 -0.25 -8.04 11.11
CA GLY A 373 0.84 -8.97 11.37
C GLY A 373 0.91 -10.10 10.33
N GLY A 374 -0.23 -10.70 9.99
CA GLY A 374 -0.30 -11.72 8.93
C GLY A 374 0.10 -11.20 7.55
N SER A 375 -0.38 -10.01 7.20
CA SER A 375 -0.03 -9.36 5.92
C SER A 375 1.47 -9.08 5.80
N LEU A 376 2.09 -8.68 6.91
CA LEU A 376 3.52 -8.42 6.97
C LEU A 376 4.37 -9.68 6.89
N VAL A 377 3.89 -10.85 7.37
CA VAL A 377 4.61 -12.11 7.18
C VAL A 377 4.87 -12.31 5.69
N THR A 378 3.84 -12.17 4.87
CA THR A 378 3.97 -12.42 3.43
C THR A 378 4.77 -11.34 2.72
N THR A 379 4.52 -10.08 3.08
CA THR A 379 5.20 -8.93 2.48
C THR A 379 6.70 -8.95 2.79
N VAL A 380 7.07 -9.13 4.05
CA VAL A 380 8.46 -9.11 4.50
C VAL A 380 9.22 -10.36 4.05
N ALA A 381 8.60 -11.54 4.14
CA ALA A 381 9.28 -12.81 3.87
C ALA A 381 9.38 -13.15 2.38
N PHE A 382 8.33 -12.86 1.59
CA PHE A 382 8.27 -13.26 0.18
C PHE A 382 8.38 -12.07 -0.78
N GLY A 383 8.32 -10.83 -0.29
CA GLY A 383 8.30 -9.64 -1.13
C GLY A 383 7.03 -9.47 -1.95
N VAL A 384 5.93 -10.08 -1.49
CA VAL A 384 4.61 -10.01 -2.14
C VAL A 384 3.61 -9.38 -1.17
N PRO A 385 2.97 -8.26 -1.55
CA PRO A 385 1.91 -7.65 -0.76
C PRO A 385 0.74 -8.58 -0.52
N ALA A 386 0.24 -8.58 0.71
CA ALA A 386 -0.99 -9.28 1.05
C ALA A 386 -2.24 -8.39 0.98
N SER A 387 -2.05 -7.08 0.99
CA SER A 387 -3.11 -6.07 1.05
C SER A 387 -2.70 -4.79 0.34
N VAL A 388 -3.66 -3.88 0.12
CA VAL A 388 -3.37 -2.54 -0.43
C VAL A 388 -2.37 -1.78 0.43
N ALA A 389 -2.58 -1.77 1.74
CA ALA A 389 -1.69 -1.07 2.67
C ALA A 389 -0.26 -1.63 2.61
N THR A 390 -0.10 -2.95 2.54
CA THR A 390 1.23 -3.55 2.39
C THR A 390 1.84 -3.33 1.00
N ALA A 391 1.04 -3.14 -0.05
CA ALA A 391 1.54 -2.76 -1.37
C ALA A 391 2.08 -1.32 -1.38
N ILE A 392 1.42 -0.39 -0.69
CA ILE A 392 1.94 0.97 -0.48
C ILE A 392 3.19 0.91 0.42
N LEU A 393 3.18 0.07 1.46
CA LEU A 393 4.33 -0.13 2.34
C LEU A 393 5.56 -0.71 1.62
N MET A 394 5.38 -1.55 0.60
CA MET A 394 6.48 -1.96 -0.29
C MET A 394 7.17 -0.76 -0.97
N GLY A 395 6.42 0.30 -1.26
CA GLY A 395 7.00 1.56 -1.70
C GLY A 395 7.94 2.15 -0.66
N ALA A 396 7.56 2.12 0.63
CA ALA A 396 8.44 2.54 1.71
C ALA A 396 9.69 1.67 1.81
N PHE A 397 9.58 0.34 1.62
CA PHE A 397 10.76 -0.53 1.54
C PHE A 397 11.73 -0.07 0.46
N PHE A 398 11.24 0.23 -0.75
CA PHE A 398 12.09 0.68 -1.85
C PHE A 398 12.69 2.07 -1.60
N ILE A 399 11.93 3.00 -1.02
CA ILE A 399 12.45 4.31 -0.59
C ILE A 399 13.58 4.14 0.42
N GLN A 400 13.45 3.17 1.34
CA GLN A 400 14.48 2.83 2.33
C GLN A 400 15.63 1.99 1.77
N GLY A 401 15.66 1.72 0.47
CA GLY A 401 16.69 0.89 -0.17
C GLY A 401 16.64 -0.59 0.25
N LEU A 402 15.49 -1.04 0.77
CA LEU A 402 15.27 -2.41 1.22
C LEU A 402 14.47 -3.19 0.18
N VAL A 403 14.94 -4.41 -0.11
CA VAL A 403 14.21 -5.37 -0.94
C VAL A 403 13.69 -6.49 -0.04
N PRO A 404 12.38 -6.54 0.23
CA PRO A 404 11.77 -7.61 1.01
C PRO A 404 12.02 -9.00 0.43
N GLY A 405 12.06 -10.01 1.29
CA GLY A 405 12.50 -11.36 0.93
C GLY A 405 13.46 -11.97 1.96
N PRO A 406 14.38 -12.85 1.53
CA PRO A 406 15.30 -13.55 2.43
C PRO A 406 16.14 -12.63 3.32
N ALA A 407 16.56 -11.48 2.79
CA ALA A 407 17.41 -10.52 3.51
C ALA A 407 16.75 -9.97 4.78
N MET A 408 15.42 -9.87 4.82
CA MET A 408 14.68 -9.38 5.99
C MET A 408 14.61 -10.41 7.12
N LEU A 409 14.93 -11.68 6.85
CA LEU A 409 14.85 -12.79 7.80
C LEU A 409 16.23 -13.26 8.28
N THR A 410 17.30 -12.69 7.74
CA THR A 410 18.69 -13.03 8.10
C THR A 410 19.29 -12.00 9.05
N PRO A 411 19.97 -12.43 10.13
CA PRO A 411 20.67 -11.53 11.05
C PRO A 411 21.73 -10.66 10.36
N ALA A 412 22.03 -9.52 10.97
CA ALA A 412 23.15 -8.67 10.59
C ALA A 412 24.49 -9.44 10.66
N PRO A 413 25.51 -9.08 9.85
CA PRO A 413 25.56 -7.96 8.91
C PRO A 413 24.94 -8.26 7.52
N LYS A 414 24.50 -9.49 7.27
CA LYS A 414 24.05 -9.93 5.93
C LYS A 414 22.58 -9.62 5.62
N GLY A 415 21.81 -9.17 6.61
CA GLY A 415 20.41 -8.83 6.42
C GLY A 415 19.85 -7.91 7.51
N HIS A 416 18.54 -7.73 7.46
CA HIS A 416 17.80 -6.68 8.17
C HIS A 416 16.82 -7.25 9.19
N LEU A 417 17.16 -8.38 9.82
CA LEU A 417 16.30 -9.03 10.81
C LEU A 417 15.88 -8.07 11.94
N SER A 418 16.77 -7.22 12.42
CA SER A 418 16.45 -6.22 13.45
C SER A 418 15.35 -5.23 13.02
N VAL A 419 15.28 -4.86 11.73
CA VAL A 419 14.21 -4.00 11.18
C VAL A 419 12.88 -4.75 11.21
N THR A 420 12.86 -6.03 10.80
CA THR A 420 11.65 -6.88 10.89
C THR A 420 11.14 -6.99 12.31
N LEU A 421 12.02 -7.19 13.30
CA LEU A 421 11.60 -7.25 14.70
C LEU A 421 11.25 -5.87 15.27
N ALA A 422 11.86 -4.78 14.79
CA ALA A 422 11.41 -3.43 15.13
C ALA A 422 9.98 -3.20 14.65
N MET A 423 9.60 -3.66 13.45
CA MET A 423 8.21 -3.60 12.95
C MET A 423 7.25 -4.36 13.87
N VAL A 424 7.64 -5.54 14.37
CA VAL A 424 6.86 -6.31 15.37
C VAL A 424 6.63 -5.46 16.61
N TRP A 425 7.69 -4.88 17.18
CA TRP A 425 7.60 -4.06 18.38
C TRP A 425 6.81 -2.76 18.16
N THR A 426 6.95 -2.10 17.01
CA THR A 426 6.14 -0.93 16.66
C THR A 426 4.66 -1.26 16.71
N ILE A 427 4.21 -2.38 16.12
CA ILE A 427 2.78 -2.76 16.11
C ILE A 427 2.27 -2.99 17.54
N VAL A 428 3.06 -3.69 18.37
CA VAL A 428 2.72 -3.94 19.78
C VAL A 428 2.64 -2.64 20.55
N VAL A 429 3.71 -1.84 20.55
CA VAL A 429 3.82 -0.61 21.36
C VAL A 429 2.79 0.42 20.92
N ALA A 430 2.61 0.64 19.62
CA ALA A 430 1.63 1.59 19.09
C ALA A 430 0.20 1.24 19.52
N ASN A 431 -0.20 -0.03 19.44
CA ASN A 431 -1.54 -0.45 19.86
C ASN A 431 -1.73 -0.37 21.38
N VAL A 432 -0.72 -0.76 22.18
CA VAL A 432 -0.78 -0.65 23.65
C VAL A 432 -1.01 0.80 24.07
N ILE A 433 -0.20 1.73 23.53
CA ILE A 433 -0.31 3.15 23.84
C ILE A 433 -1.68 3.69 23.39
N THR A 434 -2.09 3.41 22.16
CA THR A 434 -3.37 3.88 21.62
C THR A 434 -4.55 3.41 22.44
N VAL A 435 -4.61 2.12 22.79
CA VAL A 435 -5.72 1.61 23.61
C VAL A 435 -5.68 2.20 25.02
N GLY A 436 -4.49 2.40 25.60
CA GLY A 436 -4.33 3.13 26.86
C GLY A 436 -4.92 4.56 26.79
N ILE A 437 -4.61 5.30 25.73
CA ILE A 437 -5.16 6.64 25.49
C ILE A 437 -6.68 6.57 25.28
N CYS A 438 -7.17 5.67 24.44
CA CYS A 438 -8.60 5.53 24.14
C CYS A 438 -9.43 5.19 25.38
N LEU A 439 -8.95 4.27 26.24
CA LEU A 439 -9.64 3.90 27.48
C LEU A 439 -9.62 5.04 28.50
N THR A 440 -8.55 5.84 28.55
CA THR A 440 -8.41 6.96 29.48
C THR A 440 -9.26 8.17 29.07
N PHE A 441 -9.31 8.48 27.77
CA PHE A 441 -9.91 9.71 27.24
C PHE A 441 -11.20 9.47 26.44
N MET A 442 -11.89 8.34 26.65
CA MET A 442 -13.02 7.91 25.81
C MET A 442 -14.14 8.95 25.67
N GLY A 443 -14.46 9.70 26.74
CA GLY A 443 -15.49 10.74 26.71
C GLY A 443 -15.14 11.91 25.79
N PRO A 444 -13.98 12.58 25.95
CA PRO A 444 -13.50 13.59 25.02
C PRO A 444 -13.33 13.10 23.58
N LEU A 445 -12.83 11.88 23.37
CA LEU A 445 -12.62 11.30 22.03
C LEU A 445 -13.89 11.26 21.20
N ALA A 446 -15.02 10.91 21.81
CA ALA A 446 -16.31 10.84 21.13
C ALA A 446 -16.85 12.21 20.66
N ARG A 447 -16.26 13.32 21.12
CA ARG A 447 -16.55 14.67 20.61
C ARG A 447 -15.61 15.07 19.46
N ILE A 448 -14.39 14.52 19.42
CA ILE A 448 -13.40 14.82 18.36
C ILE A 448 -13.88 14.25 17.01
N THR A 449 -14.62 13.15 17.02
CA THR A 449 -15.24 12.57 15.81
C THR A 449 -16.30 13.47 15.15
N GLN A 450 -16.71 14.57 15.78
CA GLN A 450 -17.68 15.53 15.22
C GLN A 450 -17.02 16.60 14.33
N ILE A 451 -15.69 16.55 14.15
CA ILE A 451 -14.98 17.48 13.25
C ILE A 451 -15.49 17.31 11.82
N ARG A 452 -15.79 18.43 11.18
CA ARG A 452 -16.34 18.45 9.81
C ARG A 452 -15.24 18.13 8.81
N GLY A 453 -15.47 17.13 7.95
CA GLY A 453 -14.59 16.77 6.83
C GLY A 453 -14.21 17.97 5.94
N THR A 454 -15.10 18.97 5.84
CA THR A 454 -14.86 20.22 5.09
C THR A 454 -13.61 20.97 5.55
N LEU A 455 -13.23 20.90 6.83
CA LEU A 455 -12.04 21.59 7.34
C LEU A 455 -10.73 20.89 6.92
N LEU A 456 -10.80 19.60 6.56
CA LEU A 456 -9.64 18.76 6.30
C LEU A 456 -9.26 18.72 4.82
N VAL A 457 -10.24 18.87 3.93
CA VAL A 457 -10.04 18.91 2.47
C VAL A 457 -8.83 19.77 2.06
N PRO A 458 -8.70 21.05 2.48
CA PRO A 458 -7.57 21.86 2.03
C PRO A 458 -6.22 21.34 2.54
N PHE A 459 -6.15 20.80 3.78
CA PHE A 459 -4.92 20.22 4.31
C PHE A 459 -4.49 18.95 3.59
N ILE A 460 -5.45 18.11 3.22
CA ILE A 460 -5.17 16.90 2.45
C ILE A 460 -4.74 17.27 1.03
N MET A 461 -5.36 18.29 0.41
CA MET A 461 -4.91 18.80 -0.89
C MET A 461 -3.47 19.33 -0.83
N ILE A 462 -3.11 20.08 0.21
CA ILE A 462 -1.72 20.51 0.46
C ILE A 462 -0.80 19.29 0.50
N LEU A 463 -1.16 18.29 1.30
CA LEU A 463 -0.36 17.09 1.48
C LEU A 463 -0.23 16.25 0.20
N VAL A 464 -1.28 16.21 -0.62
CA VAL A 464 -1.30 15.55 -1.93
C VAL A 464 -0.25 16.15 -2.85
N TYR A 465 -0.25 17.48 -3.02
CA TYR A 465 0.67 18.14 -3.95
C TYR A 465 2.09 18.23 -3.41
N VAL A 466 2.24 18.59 -2.14
CA VAL A 466 3.56 18.68 -1.50
C VAL A 466 4.20 17.29 -1.43
N GLY A 467 3.42 16.27 -1.07
CA GLY A 467 3.90 14.90 -0.97
C GLY A 467 4.35 14.34 -2.31
N ALA A 468 3.60 14.58 -3.38
CA ALA A 468 4.00 14.15 -4.72
C ALA A 468 5.28 14.85 -5.20
N PHE A 469 5.39 16.17 -4.95
CA PHE A 469 6.58 16.93 -5.34
C PHE A 469 7.84 16.48 -4.59
N ALA A 470 7.70 16.12 -3.31
CA ALA A 470 8.82 15.79 -2.44
C ALA A 470 9.58 14.50 -2.81
N GLU A 471 9.06 13.65 -3.72
CA GLU A 471 9.78 12.47 -4.20
C GLU A 471 10.97 12.84 -5.09
N LYS A 472 10.70 13.52 -6.22
CA LYS A 472 11.71 13.80 -7.24
C LYS A 472 12.04 15.30 -7.38
N ASN A 473 11.32 16.17 -6.67
CA ASN A 473 11.39 17.63 -6.80
C ASN A 473 11.13 18.12 -8.24
N VAL A 474 10.24 17.44 -8.98
CA VAL A 474 9.84 17.84 -10.34
C VAL A 474 8.36 18.18 -10.37
N PHE A 475 8.00 19.21 -11.16
CA PHE A 475 6.64 19.73 -11.19
C PHE A 475 5.67 18.78 -11.93
N GLU A 476 6.19 17.98 -12.86
CA GLU A 476 5.47 16.99 -13.66
C GLU A 476 4.80 15.92 -12.79
N ASP A 477 5.35 15.61 -11.61
CA ASP A 477 4.75 14.67 -10.65
C ASP A 477 3.37 15.14 -10.16
N LEU A 478 3.10 16.44 -10.13
CA LEU A 478 1.77 16.96 -9.81
C LEU A 478 0.77 16.64 -10.94
N GLY A 479 1.24 16.58 -12.19
CA GLY A 479 0.47 16.11 -13.34
C GLY A 479 0.17 14.60 -13.23
N VAL A 480 1.14 13.81 -12.74
CA VAL A 480 0.94 12.38 -12.44
C VAL A 480 -0.16 12.19 -11.39
N VAL A 481 -0.15 12.96 -10.31
CA VAL A 481 -1.23 12.94 -9.29
C VAL A 481 -2.60 13.18 -9.92
N LEU A 482 -2.72 14.18 -10.78
CA LEU A 482 -3.98 14.50 -11.46
C LEU A 482 -4.42 13.36 -12.39
N ALA A 483 -3.50 12.82 -13.19
CA ALA A 483 -3.78 11.74 -14.12
C ALA A 483 -4.22 10.45 -13.39
N PHE A 484 -3.48 10.04 -12.36
CA PHE A 484 -3.80 8.86 -11.57
C PHE A 484 -4.98 9.07 -10.62
N GLY A 485 -5.25 10.30 -10.18
CA GLY A 485 -6.47 10.65 -9.46
C GLY A 485 -7.71 10.55 -10.33
N ALA A 486 -7.65 11.03 -11.57
CA ALA A 486 -8.71 10.85 -12.54
C ALA A 486 -8.91 9.37 -12.89
N LEU A 487 -7.83 8.63 -13.13
CA LEU A 487 -7.88 7.18 -13.39
C LEU A 487 -8.48 6.41 -12.21
N GLY A 488 -8.00 6.67 -10.99
CA GLY A 488 -8.47 6.00 -9.77
C GLY A 488 -9.95 6.29 -9.51
N TRP A 489 -10.38 7.54 -9.69
CA TRP A 489 -11.79 7.91 -9.56
C TRP A 489 -12.66 7.26 -10.65
N GLY A 490 -12.20 7.26 -11.91
CA GLY A 490 -12.89 6.59 -13.01
C GLY A 490 -13.02 5.09 -12.81
N MET A 491 -11.96 4.43 -12.32
CA MET A 491 -11.98 3.02 -11.94
C MET A 491 -12.99 2.75 -10.82
N SER A 492 -13.05 3.61 -9.79
CA SER A 492 -14.05 3.51 -8.73
C SER A 492 -15.48 3.58 -9.27
N LYS A 493 -15.76 4.53 -10.19
CA LYS A 493 -17.09 4.71 -10.80
C LYS A 493 -17.51 3.60 -11.76
N LEU A 494 -16.56 2.88 -12.36
CA LEU A 494 -16.81 1.81 -13.33
C LEU A 494 -16.72 0.40 -12.70
N ASP A 495 -16.66 0.32 -11.37
CA ASP A 495 -16.46 -0.91 -10.59
C ASP A 495 -15.22 -1.70 -11.08
N TRP A 496 -14.11 -0.98 -11.27
CA TRP A 496 -12.80 -1.57 -11.51
C TRP A 496 -12.00 -1.63 -10.22
N PRO A 497 -11.39 -2.78 -9.92
CA PRO A 497 -10.57 -2.91 -8.73
C PRO A 497 -9.31 -2.06 -8.89
N ARG A 498 -9.17 -1.07 -8.00
CA ARG A 498 -7.98 -0.24 -7.85
C ARG A 498 -6.74 -1.04 -7.39
N PRO A 499 -6.82 -1.93 -6.36
CA PRO A 499 -5.66 -2.60 -5.78
C PRO A 499 -4.71 -3.34 -6.73
N PRO A 500 -5.19 -4.13 -7.72
CA PRO A 500 -4.31 -4.85 -8.65
C PRO A 500 -3.38 -3.94 -9.44
N LEU A 501 -3.83 -2.75 -9.83
CA LEU A 501 -3.00 -1.80 -10.61
C LEU A 501 -1.81 -1.34 -9.79
N LEU A 502 -2.04 -0.88 -8.57
CA LEU A 502 -0.94 -0.46 -7.70
C LEU A 502 0.01 -1.63 -7.43
N LEU A 503 -0.54 -2.82 -7.21
CA LEU A 503 0.25 -4.01 -6.99
C LEU A 503 1.15 -4.35 -8.19
N GLY A 504 0.62 -4.26 -9.41
CA GLY A 504 1.38 -4.43 -10.63
C GLY A 504 2.48 -3.38 -10.79
N LEU A 505 2.20 -2.13 -10.43
CA LEU A 505 3.19 -1.04 -10.48
C LEU A 505 4.38 -1.30 -9.53
N VAL A 506 4.07 -1.70 -8.29
CA VAL A 506 5.07 -1.96 -7.24
C VAL A 506 5.85 -3.24 -7.52
N LEU A 507 5.17 -4.31 -7.94
CA LEU A 507 5.82 -5.59 -8.20
C LEU A 507 6.51 -5.65 -9.57
N GLY A 508 6.19 -4.75 -10.49
CA GLY A 508 6.73 -4.74 -11.85
C GLY A 508 8.26 -4.76 -11.90
N PRO A 509 8.98 -3.84 -11.23
CA PRO A 509 10.44 -3.82 -11.26
C PRO A 509 11.05 -5.09 -10.63
N LEU A 510 10.42 -5.60 -9.56
CA LEU A 510 10.85 -6.84 -8.92
C LEU A 510 10.64 -8.04 -9.86
N ALA A 511 9.44 -8.17 -10.44
CA ALA A 511 9.10 -9.23 -11.37
C ALA A 511 9.98 -9.19 -12.62
N GLU A 512 10.25 -8.01 -13.16
CA GLU A 512 11.15 -7.83 -14.30
C GLU A 512 12.55 -8.34 -13.99
N ASN A 513 13.13 -7.87 -12.89
CA ASN A 513 14.47 -8.27 -12.48
C ASN A 513 14.55 -9.78 -12.21
N ARG A 514 13.54 -10.35 -11.56
CA ARG A 514 13.48 -11.79 -11.29
C ARG A 514 13.30 -12.60 -12.57
N LEU A 515 12.50 -12.15 -13.54
CA LEU A 515 12.36 -12.78 -14.85
C LEU A 515 13.68 -12.75 -15.63
N PHE A 516 14.35 -11.59 -15.64
CA PHE A 516 15.64 -11.42 -16.30
C PHE A 516 16.68 -12.39 -15.72
N LEU A 517 16.89 -12.37 -14.39
CA LEU A 517 17.81 -13.29 -13.72
C LEU A 517 17.43 -14.76 -13.92
N SER A 518 16.15 -15.08 -14.03
CA SER A 518 15.70 -16.46 -14.28
C SER A 518 16.07 -16.92 -15.68
N THR A 519 15.86 -16.06 -16.68
CA THR A 519 16.14 -16.36 -18.08
C THR A 519 17.65 -16.40 -18.33
N ASP A 520 18.41 -15.50 -17.72
CA ASP A 520 19.86 -15.42 -17.88
C ASP A 520 20.58 -16.61 -17.22
N ASN A 521 20.23 -16.95 -15.99
CA ASN A 521 20.89 -18.05 -15.26
C ASN A 521 20.44 -19.45 -15.70
N TYR A 522 19.21 -19.61 -16.20
CA TYR A 522 18.60 -20.92 -16.43
C TYR A 522 18.02 -21.13 -17.84
N GLY A 523 18.10 -20.14 -18.74
CA GLY A 523 17.50 -20.23 -20.08
C GLY A 523 15.98 -20.45 -20.02
N ALA A 524 15.46 -21.42 -20.77
CA ALA A 524 14.06 -21.86 -20.64
C ALA A 524 13.84 -22.88 -19.51
N GLY A 525 14.92 -23.42 -18.94
CA GLY A 525 14.87 -24.49 -17.93
C GLY A 525 14.23 -24.07 -16.60
N TRP A 526 14.14 -22.76 -16.31
CA TRP A 526 13.48 -22.28 -15.10
C TRP A 526 11.99 -22.63 -15.04
N LEU A 527 11.32 -22.76 -16.20
CA LEU A 527 9.91 -23.12 -16.29
C LEU A 527 9.61 -24.52 -15.73
N LEU A 528 10.61 -25.41 -15.79
CA LEU A 528 10.49 -26.80 -15.32
C LEU A 528 10.88 -26.96 -13.85
N ARG A 529 11.26 -25.89 -13.15
CA ARG A 529 11.62 -25.97 -11.73
C ARG A 529 10.39 -26.35 -10.89
N PRO A 530 10.53 -27.27 -9.92
CA PRO A 530 9.39 -27.73 -9.12
C PRO A 530 8.61 -26.60 -8.44
N GLY A 531 9.32 -25.61 -7.87
CA GLY A 531 8.68 -24.47 -7.21
C GLY A 531 7.83 -23.62 -8.17
N VAL A 532 8.33 -23.39 -9.38
CA VAL A 532 7.61 -22.67 -10.45
C VAL A 532 6.34 -23.43 -10.84
N LEU A 533 6.44 -24.74 -11.06
CA LEU A 533 5.29 -25.57 -11.41
C LEU A 533 4.24 -25.63 -10.30
N ILE A 534 4.65 -25.70 -9.04
CA ILE A 534 3.74 -25.67 -7.89
C ILE A 534 2.99 -24.33 -7.84
N ILE A 535 3.72 -23.20 -7.90
CA ILE A 535 3.10 -21.87 -7.86
C ILE A 535 2.18 -21.67 -9.07
N PHE A 536 2.61 -22.08 -10.26
CA PHE A 536 1.78 -22.06 -11.47
C PHE A 536 0.51 -22.90 -11.33
N GLY A 537 0.62 -24.09 -10.72
CA GLY A 537 -0.53 -24.93 -10.37
C GLY A 537 -1.49 -24.23 -9.42
N VAL A 538 -0.99 -23.54 -8.38
CA VAL A 538 -1.81 -22.75 -7.45
C VAL A 538 -2.53 -21.60 -8.17
N ILE A 539 -1.83 -20.86 -9.04
CA ILE A 539 -2.44 -19.80 -9.88
C ILE A 539 -3.55 -20.39 -10.75
N THR A 540 -3.27 -21.52 -11.41
CA THR A 540 -4.21 -22.18 -12.32
C THR A 540 -5.44 -22.66 -11.58
N VAL A 541 -5.28 -23.34 -10.43
CA VAL A 541 -6.39 -23.80 -9.60
C VAL A 541 -7.20 -22.61 -9.06
N GLY A 542 -6.51 -21.58 -8.54
CA GLY A 542 -7.12 -20.36 -8.03
C GLY A 542 -7.96 -19.62 -9.08
N PHE A 543 -7.56 -19.69 -10.35
CA PHE A 543 -8.28 -19.06 -11.45
C PHE A 543 -9.38 -19.94 -12.06
N VAL A 544 -9.08 -21.23 -12.31
CA VAL A 544 -9.99 -22.15 -13.03
C VAL A 544 -11.17 -22.59 -12.16
N VAL A 545 -10.95 -22.85 -10.86
CA VAL A 545 -12.01 -23.39 -9.98
C VAL A 545 -13.17 -22.40 -9.82
N PRO A 546 -12.97 -21.10 -9.54
CA PRO A 546 -14.07 -20.14 -9.48
C PRO A 546 -14.83 -20.02 -10.80
N ILE A 547 -14.12 -19.99 -11.94
CA ILE A 547 -14.72 -19.87 -13.27
C ILE A 547 -15.60 -21.08 -13.59
N VAL A 548 -15.09 -22.30 -13.34
CA VAL A 548 -15.84 -23.55 -13.57
C VAL A 548 -17.04 -23.64 -12.64
N ARG A 549 -16.89 -23.30 -11.35
CA ARG A 549 -18.01 -23.28 -10.39
C ARG A 549 -19.08 -22.27 -10.79
N HIS A 550 -18.70 -21.07 -11.23
CA HIS A 550 -19.64 -20.05 -11.69
C HIS A 550 -20.41 -20.52 -12.94
N ARG A 551 -19.71 -21.12 -13.92
CA ARG A 551 -20.35 -21.69 -15.12
C ARG A 551 -21.27 -22.87 -14.79
N ARG A 552 -20.93 -23.72 -13.81
CA ARG A 552 -21.78 -24.83 -13.36
C ARG A 552 -23.01 -24.37 -12.60
N ARG A 553 -22.91 -23.35 -11.74
CA ARG A 553 -24.08 -22.78 -11.03
C ARG A 553 -25.10 -22.13 -11.97
N ARG A 554 -24.65 -21.56 -13.09
CA ARG A 554 -25.53 -21.08 -14.17
C ARG A 554 -26.21 -22.20 -14.97
N ARG A 555 -25.75 -23.45 -14.83
CA ARG A 555 -26.32 -24.63 -15.51
C ARG A 555 -27.27 -25.46 -14.65
N THR A 556 -27.43 -25.14 -13.36
CA THR A 556 -28.55 -25.71 -12.59
C THR A 556 -29.83 -25.12 -13.16
N PRO A 557 -30.77 -25.92 -13.70
CA PRO A 557 -31.95 -25.39 -14.35
C PRO A 557 -32.80 -24.68 -13.31
N LEU A 558 -32.89 -23.35 -13.44
CA LEU A 558 -34.04 -22.61 -12.93
C LEU A 558 -35.27 -23.27 -13.57
N GLY A 559 -36.05 -23.99 -12.77
CA GLY A 559 -37.37 -24.42 -13.19
C GLY A 559 -38.12 -23.19 -13.69
N ALA A 560 -38.55 -23.25 -14.95
CA ALA A 560 -39.50 -22.35 -15.61
C ALA A 560 -39.49 -20.91 -15.08
N ALA A 561 -38.41 -20.15 -15.36
CA ALA A 561 -38.50 -18.70 -15.27
C ALA A 561 -39.31 -18.22 -16.48
N ALA A 562 -40.55 -17.81 -16.21
CA ALA A 562 -41.46 -17.18 -17.16
C ALA A 562 -40.73 -16.12 -18.01
N GLU A 563 -41.02 -16.11 -19.31
CA GLU A 563 -40.58 -15.11 -20.27
C GLU A 563 -40.88 -13.70 -19.72
N ALA A 564 -39.83 -13.01 -19.27
CA ALA A 564 -39.92 -11.58 -18.98
C ALA A 564 -39.98 -10.82 -20.32
N PRO A 565 -40.77 -9.75 -20.43
CA PRO A 565 -40.95 -9.05 -21.71
C PRO A 565 -39.62 -8.53 -22.25
N GLU A 566 -39.38 -8.74 -23.55
CA GLU A 566 -38.26 -8.14 -24.27
C GLU A 566 -38.29 -6.61 -24.08
N ALA A 567 -37.28 -6.09 -23.37
CA ALA A 567 -37.05 -4.65 -23.33
C ALA A 567 -36.61 -4.20 -24.74
N PRO A 568 -37.12 -3.06 -25.24
CA PRO A 568 -36.83 -2.62 -26.60
C PRO A 568 -35.33 -2.42 -26.77
N ALA A 569 -34.81 -2.85 -27.93
CA ALA A 569 -33.42 -2.71 -28.32
C ALA A 569 -32.99 -1.24 -28.23
N GLN A 570 -32.35 -0.88 -27.12
CA GLN A 570 -31.79 0.45 -26.95
C GLN A 570 -30.60 0.58 -27.91
N GLY A 571 -30.68 1.56 -28.81
CA GLY A 571 -29.71 1.77 -29.89
C GLY A 571 -28.27 1.82 -29.39
N TRP A 572 -27.34 1.59 -30.33
CA TRP A 572 -25.89 1.46 -30.12
C TRP A 572 -25.28 2.70 -29.44
N LYS A 573 -25.43 2.82 -28.12
CA LYS A 573 -24.77 3.84 -27.31
C LYS A 573 -23.62 3.18 -26.56
N LEU A 574 -22.42 3.71 -26.81
CA LEU A 574 -21.22 3.37 -26.04
C LEU A 574 -21.44 3.84 -24.60
N ASP A 575 -21.65 2.86 -23.72
CA ASP A 575 -21.68 3.09 -22.28
C ASP A 575 -20.25 3.32 -21.76
N GLY A 576 -20.11 4.01 -20.63
CA GLY A 576 -18.81 4.40 -20.06
C GLY A 576 -17.88 3.20 -19.82
N ALA A 577 -18.44 2.05 -19.43
CA ALA A 577 -17.68 0.81 -19.23
C ALA A 577 -17.10 0.24 -20.54
N THR A 578 -17.90 0.23 -21.62
CA THR A 578 -17.47 -0.28 -22.92
C THR A 578 -16.39 0.61 -23.54
N THR A 579 -16.54 1.93 -23.40
CA THR A 579 -15.53 2.90 -23.83
C THR A 579 -14.21 2.69 -23.08
N PHE A 580 -14.26 2.53 -21.76
CA PHE A 580 -13.06 2.27 -20.96
C PHE A 580 -12.35 0.98 -21.37
N ASN A 581 -13.11 -0.10 -21.63
CA ASN A 581 -12.56 -1.36 -22.14
C ASN A 581 -11.89 -1.21 -23.51
N LEU A 582 -12.55 -0.50 -24.44
CA LEU A 582 -11.98 -0.23 -25.75
C LEU A 582 -10.69 0.58 -25.64
N CYS A 583 -10.65 1.59 -24.77
CA CYS A 583 -9.44 2.35 -24.48
C CYS A 583 -8.30 1.46 -23.98
N LEU A 584 -8.57 0.48 -23.10
CA LEU A 584 -7.55 -0.47 -22.65
C LEU A 584 -7.03 -1.37 -23.78
N VAL A 585 -7.90 -1.86 -24.66
CA VAL A 585 -7.48 -2.65 -25.82
C VAL A 585 -6.55 -1.83 -26.73
N ILE A 586 -6.95 -0.59 -27.04
CA ILE A 586 -6.15 0.34 -27.85
C ILE A 586 -4.81 0.63 -27.16
N LEU A 587 -4.83 0.90 -25.85
CA LEU A 587 -3.64 1.18 -25.06
C LEU A 587 -2.65 0.02 -25.09
N PHE A 588 -3.09 -1.21 -24.82
CA PHE A 588 -2.20 -2.38 -24.85
C PHE A 588 -1.71 -2.71 -26.26
N ALA A 589 -2.53 -2.48 -27.29
CA ALA A 589 -2.11 -2.64 -28.68
C ALA A 589 -1.04 -1.62 -29.07
N ALA A 590 -1.21 -0.35 -28.66
CA ALA A 590 -0.24 0.72 -28.86
C ALA A 590 1.07 0.46 -28.09
N ALA A 591 0.97 0.00 -26.83
CA ALA A 591 2.12 -0.39 -26.02
C ALA A 591 2.91 -1.53 -26.68
N LEU A 592 2.21 -2.59 -27.12
CA LEU A 592 2.85 -3.70 -27.82
C LEU A 592 3.48 -3.26 -29.14
N TRP A 593 2.83 -2.34 -29.87
CA TRP A 593 3.39 -1.77 -31.09
C TRP A 593 4.68 -1.00 -30.83
N GLU A 594 4.68 -0.09 -29.86
CA GLU A 594 5.86 0.72 -29.51
C GLU A 594 7.02 -0.15 -29.02
N SER A 595 6.70 -1.21 -28.26
CA SER A 595 7.71 -2.10 -27.70
C SER A 595 8.52 -2.88 -28.73
N ARG A 596 8.09 -2.94 -30.00
CA ARG A 596 8.86 -3.58 -31.09
C ARG A 596 10.18 -2.88 -31.37
N ARG A 597 10.32 -1.63 -30.94
CA ARG A 597 11.54 -0.83 -31.07
C ARG A 597 12.61 -1.19 -30.03
N PHE A 598 12.24 -1.95 -29.00
CA PHE A 598 13.16 -2.31 -27.92
C PHE A 598 13.99 -3.53 -28.30
N ASP A 599 15.25 -3.56 -27.85
CA ASP A 599 16.11 -4.72 -27.98
C ASP A 599 15.53 -5.93 -27.22
N ALA A 600 15.87 -7.15 -27.65
CA ALA A 600 15.29 -8.39 -27.10
C ALA A 600 15.35 -8.49 -25.56
N ARG A 601 16.44 -8.00 -24.95
CA ARG A 601 16.61 -8.00 -23.49
C ARG A 601 15.72 -6.95 -22.79
N ALA A 602 15.61 -5.76 -23.37
CA ALA A 602 14.76 -4.67 -22.85
C ALA A 602 13.26 -4.92 -23.10
N GLY A 603 12.94 -5.65 -24.17
CA GLY A 603 11.59 -5.97 -24.63
C GLY A 603 10.97 -7.19 -23.96
N LEU A 604 11.74 -8.14 -23.42
CA LEU A 604 11.22 -9.41 -22.89
C LEU A 604 10.05 -9.25 -21.91
N PHE A 605 10.21 -8.39 -20.89
CA PHE A 605 9.19 -8.18 -19.87
C PHE A 605 8.00 -7.34 -20.40
N PRO A 606 8.21 -6.20 -21.09
CA PRO A 606 7.12 -5.49 -21.77
C PRO A 606 6.31 -6.37 -22.75
N TRP A 607 6.95 -7.19 -23.57
CA TRP A 607 6.28 -8.05 -24.57
C TRP A 607 5.41 -9.10 -23.91
N THR A 608 5.92 -9.78 -22.88
CA THR A 608 5.16 -10.82 -22.17
C THR A 608 3.91 -10.26 -21.52
N ILE A 609 4.02 -9.14 -20.82
CA ILE A 609 2.90 -8.52 -20.10
C ILE A 609 1.89 -7.88 -21.06
N THR A 610 2.36 -7.09 -22.03
CA THR A 610 1.45 -6.38 -22.96
C THR A 610 0.72 -7.37 -23.87
N THR A 611 1.38 -8.44 -24.32
CA THR A 611 0.72 -9.49 -25.11
C THR A 611 -0.34 -10.21 -24.28
N ALA A 612 0.00 -10.65 -23.07
CA ALA A 612 -0.96 -11.31 -22.18
C ALA A 612 -2.15 -10.38 -21.84
N SER A 613 -1.88 -9.11 -21.55
CA SER A 613 -2.91 -8.12 -21.21
C SER A 613 -3.79 -7.76 -22.41
N LEU A 614 -3.22 -7.66 -23.62
CA LEU A 614 -3.97 -7.42 -24.85
C LEU A 614 -4.91 -8.58 -25.18
N LEU A 615 -4.44 -9.82 -25.03
CA LEU A 615 -5.28 -11.01 -25.22
C LEU A 615 -6.45 -11.01 -24.22
N LEU A 616 -6.17 -10.77 -22.94
CA LEU A 616 -7.20 -10.68 -21.90
C LEU A 616 -8.18 -9.54 -22.17
N ALA A 617 -7.70 -8.37 -22.62
CA ALA A 617 -8.53 -7.19 -22.90
C ALA A 617 -9.45 -7.45 -24.09
N SER A 618 -8.92 -8.09 -25.13
CA SER A 618 -9.67 -8.47 -26.32
C SER A 618 -10.76 -9.49 -26.00
N VAL A 619 -10.45 -10.49 -25.17
CA VAL A 619 -11.44 -11.48 -24.69
C VAL A 619 -12.51 -10.82 -23.84
N HIS A 620 -12.14 -9.90 -22.94
CA HIS A 620 -13.09 -9.16 -22.10
C HIS A 620 -14.04 -8.33 -22.95
N PHE A 621 -13.50 -7.54 -23.88
CA PHE A 621 -14.27 -6.67 -24.76
C PHE A 621 -15.20 -7.46 -25.70
N ALA A 622 -14.72 -8.54 -26.30
CA ALA A 622 -15.55 -9.43 -27.12
C ALA A 622 -16.68 -10.08 -26.29
N GLY A 623 -16.39 -10.47 -25.05
CA GLY A 623 -17.38 -10.99 -24.10
C GLY A 623 -18.49 -9.98 -23.77
N GLU A 624 -18.12 -8.71 -23.59
CA GLU A 624 -19.08 -7.63 -23.34
C GLU A 624 -19.97 -7.35 -24.57
N LEU A 625 -19.37 -7.27 -25.76
CA LEU A 625 -20.11 -7.08 -27.02
C LEU A 625 -21.09 -8.22 -27.30
N THR A 626 -20.68 -9.46 -27.05
CA THR A 626 -21.55 -10.64 -27.26
C THR A 626 -22.67 -10.73 -26.22
N ALA A 627 -22.44 -10.33 -24.97
CA ALA A 627 -23.48 -10.24 -23.95
C ALA A 627 -24.55 -9.19 -24.31
N ARG A 628 -24.11 -7.99 -24.75
CA ARG A 628 -25.02 -6.92 -25.21
C ARG A 628 -25.84 -7.33 -26.43
N ARG A 629 -25.23 -8.03 -27.40
CA ARG A 629 -25.94 -8.54 -28.60
C ARG A 629 -27.01 -9.59 -28.30
N ARG A 630 -26.89 -10.34 -27.20
CA ARG A 630 -27.85 -11.39 -26.81
C ARG A 630 -29.01 -10.87 -25.97
N GLY A 631 -29.14 -9.55 -25.78
CA GLY A 631 -30.12 -8.96 -24.84
C GLY A 631 -29.89 -9.37 -23.37
N MET A 632 -28.87 -10.19 -23.10
CA MET A 632 -28.57 -10.74 -21.78
C MET A 632 -27.49 -9.91 -21.11
N ARG A 633 -27.94 -8.83 -20.47
CA ARG A 633 -27.41 -8.21 -19.24
C ARG A 633 -27.73 -6.72 -19.25
N ALA A 634 -28.87 -6.37 -18.67
CA ALA A 634 -28.86 -5.30 -17.69
C ALA A 634 -28.59 -6.03 -16.35
N ASP A 635 -27.42 -5.83 -15.75
CA ASP A 635 -27.25 -6.23 -14.36
C ASP A 635 -28.22 -5.37 -13.54
N SER A 636 -29.31 -5.99 -13.10
CA SER A 636 -30.12 -5.49 -12.00
C SER A 636 -29.29 -5.61 -10.72
N ARG A 637 -28.47 -4.61 -10.43
CA ARG A 637 -27.96 -4.37 -9.08
C ARG A 637 -28.35 -2.96 -8.65
N GLU A 638 -29.18 -2.97 -7.62
CA GLU A 638 -29.59 -1.89 -6.73
C GLU A 638 -29.54 -0.48 -7.33
N ALA A 639 -30.74 0.04 -7.61
CA ALA A 639 -31.00 1.46 -7.43
C ALA A 639 -30.59 1.85 -6.00
N ALA A 640 -29.32 2.22 -5.84
CA ALA A 640 -28.83 2.90 -4.67
C ALA A 640 -29.75 4.11 -4.43
N ALA A 641 -30.11 4.31 -3.16
CA ALA A 641 -31.01 5.35 -2.69
C ALA A 641 -30.81 6.66 -3.47
N ALA A 642 -31.93 7.29 -3.86
CA ALA A 642 -31.98 8.50 -4.68
C ALA A 642 -30.80 9.44 -4.35
N PRO A 643 -29.93 9.76 -5.33
CA PRO A 643 -28.79 10.61 -5.05
C PRO A 643 -29.27 11.93 -4.46
N PRO A 644 -28.58 12.49 -3.46
CA PRO A 644 -28.89 13.83 -2.97
C PRO A 644 -28.95 14.79 -4.15
N ARG A 645 -29.90 15.73 -4.15
CA ARG A 645 -30.06 16.72 -5.24
C ARG A 645 -28.70 17.38 -5.53
N ASP A 646 -28.16 17.11 -6.73
CA ASP A 646 -26.97 17.70 -7.38
C ASP A 646 -25.56 17.12 -7.01
N PRO A 647 -25.30 15.81 -7.20
CA PRO A 647 -23.98 15.22 -6.94
C PRO A 647 -22.93 15.64 -7.98
N ALA A 648 -23.35 15.87 -9.24
CA ALA A 648 -22.47 16.25 -10.33
C ALA A 648 -21.81 17.62 -10.09
N ARG A 649 -22.58 18.59 -9.57
CA ARG A 649 -22.03 19.91 -9.21
C ARG A 649 -21.02 19.84 -8.09
N ARG A 650 -21.24 19.00 -7.06
CA ARG A 650 -20.28 18.81 -5.96
C ARG A 650 -18.99 18.17 -6.46
N ILE A 651 -19.08 17.17 -7.34
CA ILE A 651 -17.93 16.54 -8.00
C ILE A 651 -17.17 17.58 -8.84
N ALA A 652 -17.86 18.33 -9.69
CA ALA A 652 -17.23 19.36 -10.52
C ALA A 652 -16.57 20.45 -9.66
N ALA A 653 -17.19 20.82 -8.53
CA ALA A 653 -16.63 21.80 -7.61
C ALA A 653 -15.32 21.30 -6.97
N ILE A 654 -15.28 20.08 -6.43
CA ILE A 654 -14.05 19.56 -5.81
C ILE A 654 -12.96 19.29 -6.85
N CYS A 655 -13.29 18.77 -8.04
CA CYS A 655 -12.34 18.66 -9.14
C CYS A 655 -11.80 20.03 -9.56
N GLY A 656 -12.66 21.06 -9.58
CA GLY A 656 -12.27 22.44 -9.80
C GLY A 656 -11.30 22.98 -8.74
N TRP A 657 -11.47 22.61 -7.47
CA TRP A 657 -10.53 22.97 -6.39
C TRP A 657 -9.19 22.26 -6.52
N ILE A 658 -9.19 20.97 -6.83
CA ILE A 658 -7.98 20.18 -7.06
C ILE A 658 -7.19 20.80 -8.22
N LEU A 659 -7.82 20.98 -9.39
CA LEU A 659 -7.20 21.63 -10.54
C LEU A 659 -6.80 23.09 -10.26
N GLY A 660 -7.63 23.82 -9.52
CA GLY A 660 -7.37 25.20 -9.11
C GLY A 660 -6.12 25.32 -8.24
N MET A 661 -5.89 24.36 -7.33
CA MET A 661 -4.68 24.32 -6.52
C MET A 661 -3.45 24.02 -7.40
N TYR A 662 -3.53 23.07 -8.33
CA TYR A 662 -2.46 22.80 -9.28
C TYR A 662 -2.06 24.04 -10.08
N VAL A 663 -3.05 24.75 -10.65
CA VAL A 663 -2.82 26.01 -11.38
C VAL A 663 -2.29 27.10 -10.44
N GLY A 664 -2.81 27.17 -9.21
CA GLY A 664 -2.33 28.09 -8.19
C GLY A 664 -0.85 27.87 -7.86
N ILE A 665 -0.42 26.61 -7.67
CA ILE A 665 0.98 26.27 -7.42
C ILE A 665 1.85 26.65 -8.62
N TRP A 666 1.38 26.37 -9.84
CA TRP A 666 2.10 26.75 -11.06
C TRP A 666 2.31 28.27 -11.17
N LEU A 667 1.29 29.06 -10.82
CA LEU A 667 1.33 30.53 -10.92
C LEU A 667 2.08 31.19 -9.76
N LEU A 668 1.80 30.78 -8.52
CA LEU A 668 2.18 31.50 -7.30
C LEU A 668 3.25 30.78 -6.48
N GLY A 669 3.58 29.53 -6.81
CA GLY A 669 4.43 28.66 -6.00
C GLY A 669 3.67 28.01 -4.84
N PHE A 670 4.26 26.98 -4.22
CA PHE A 670 3.61 26.14 -3.21
C PHE A 670 3.06 26.92 -2.01
N SER A 671 3.89 27.77 -1.40
CA SER A 671 3.57 28.47 -0.15
C SER A 671 2.39 29.43 -0.33
N LEU A 672 2.43 30.32 -1.34
CA LEU A 672 1.35 31.28 -1.61
C LEU A 672 0.08 30.62 -2.15
N ALA A 673 0.22 29.63 -3.03
CA ALA A 673 -0.93 28.89 -3.56
C ALA A 673 -1.70 28.17 -2.46
N THR A 674 -0.98 27.58 -1.50
CA THR A 674 -1.55 26.93 -0.33
C THR A 674 -2.36 27.90 0.52
N LEU A 675 -1.80 29.06 0.85
CA LEU A 675 -2.48 30.10 1.62
C LEU A 675 -3.76 30.55 0.91
N LEU A 676 -3.64 30.94 -0.36
CA LEU A 676 -4.76 31.46 -1.16
C LEU A 676 -5.87 30.42 -1.31
N THR A 677 -5.52 29.20 -1.75
CA THR A 677 -6.50 28.15 -2.03
C THR A 677 -7.23 27.72 -0.76
N THR A 678 -6.53 27.65 0.38
CA THR A 678 -7.16 27.31 1.67
C THR A 678 -8.17 28.36 2.11
N VAL A 679 -7.82 29.66 2.04
CA VAL A 679 -8.76 30.74 2.35
C VAL A 679 -9.97 30.66 1.43
N LEU A 680 -9.75 30.59 0.12
CA LEU A 680 -10.83 30.60 -0.88
C LEU A 680 -11.76 29.38 -0.71
N TYR A 681 -11.20 28.19 -0.47
CA TYR A 681 -11.97 26.97 -0.24
C TYR A 681 -12.85 27.08 1.01
N LEU A 682 -12.29 27.50 2.14
CA LEU A 682 -13.02 27.63 3.40
C LEU A 682 -14.11 28.73 3.32
N ARG A 683 -13.84 29.81 2.58
CA ARG A 683 -14.83 30.86 2.32
C ARG A 683 -15.96 30.36 1.42
N ALA A 684 -15.66 29.58 0.38
CA ALA A 684 -16.67 28.94 -0.46
C ALA A 684 -17.53 27.94 0.33
N ALA A 685 -16.93 27.26 1.32
CA ALA A 685 -17.62 26.40 2.28
C ALA A 685 -18.45 27.17 3.34
N ARG A 686 -18.47 28.51 3.28
CA ARG A 686 -19.18 29.41 4.23
C ARG A 686 -18.69 29.31 5.67
N GLU A 687 -17.43 28.95 5.88
CA GLU A 687 -16.83 28.92 7.22
C GLU A 687 -16.52 30.33 7.75
N ARG A 688 -16.40 30.44 9.08
CA ARG A 688 -16.14 31.71 9.77
C ARG A 688 -14.76 32.27 9.40
N TRP A 689 -14.65 33.59 9.29
CA TRP A 689 -13.41 34.29 8.95
C TRP A 689 -12.22 33.93 9.87
N PRO A 690 -12.36 33.94 11.20
CA PRO A 690 -11.22 33.61 12.08
C PRO A 690 -10.70 32.19 11.85
N ILE A 691 -11.60 31.22 11.68
CA ILE A 691 -11.22 29.82 11.39
C ILE A 691 -10.51 29.74 10.04
N SER A 692 -11.05 30.42 9.03
CA SER A 692 -10.48 30.44 7.67
C SER A 692 -9.05 31.01 7.66
N VAL A 693 -8.83 32.13 8.36
CA VAL A 693 -7.51 32.77 8.46
C VAL A 693 -6.53 31.90 9.24
N VAL A 694 -6.92 31.40 10.41
CA VAL A 694 -6.05 30.56 11.25
C VAL A 694 -5.63 29.29 10.53
N LEU A 695 -6.57 28.57 9.91
CA LEU A 695 -6.26 27.34 9.18
C LEU A 695 -5.39 27.61 7.94
N SER A 696 -5.61 28.72 7.25
CA SER A 696 -4.79 29.07 6.08
C SER A 696 -3.37 29.46 6.47
N LEU A 697 -3.21 30.23 7.56
CA LEU A 697 -1.89 30.53 8.11
C LEU A 697 -1.19 29.28 8.63
N ALA A 698 -1.94 28.34 9.24
CA ALA A 698 -1.40 27.05 9.64
C ALA A 698 -0.93 26.22 8.43
N GLY A 699 -1.72 26.17 7.36
CA GLY A 699 -1.33 25.51 6.11
C GLY A 699 -0.09 26.15 5.47
N PHE A 700 -0.02 27.48 5.44
CA PHE A 700 1.17 28.21 5.00
C PHE A 700 2.39 27.91 5.86
N ALA A 701 2.26 28.00 7.20
CA ALA A 701 3.34 27.71 8.13
C ALA A 701 3.80 26.25 8.03
N PHE A 702 2.89 25.32 7.75
CA PHE A 702 3.22 23.93 7.49
C PHE A 702 4.07 23.77 6.22
N VAL A 703 3.64 24.33 5.09
CA VAL A 703 4.40 24.22 3.82
C VAL A 703 5.74 24.97 3.91
N TYR A 704 5.70 26.24 4.30
CA TYR A 704 6.89 27.09 4.37
C TYR A 704 7.84 26.65 5.49
N GLY A 705 7.31 26.41 6.69
CA GLY A 705 8.12 26.06 7.86
C GLY A 705 8.67 24.63 7.78
N LEU A 706 7.81 23.64 7.55
CA LEU A 706 8.24 22.23 7.57
C LEU A 706 8.95 21.84 6.28
N PHE A 707 8.36 22.11 5.10
CA PHE A 707 8.92 21.62 3.85
C PHE A 707 10.02 22.52 3.29
N GLU A 708 9.77 23.81 3.18
CA GLU A 708 10.73 24.75 2.57
C GLU A 708 11.93 24.99 3.51
N LYS A 709 11.69 25.32 4.78
CA LYS A 709 12.76 25.59 5.76
C LYS A 709 13.29 24.35 6.48
N GLY A 710 12.41 23.49 6.99
CA GLY A 710 12.81 22.32 7.79
C GLY A 710 13.42 21.20 6.96
N LEU A 711 12.71 20.78 5.91
CA LEU A 711 13.13 19.70 5.02
C LEU A 711 13.96 20.20 3.84
N GLY A 712 14.04 21.50 3.58
CA GLY A 712 14.84 22.06 2.49
C GLY A 712 14.35 21.60 1.10
N VAL A 713 13.04 21.42 0.94
CA VAL A 713 12.44 21.03 -0.34
C VAL A 713 12.53 22.21 -1.31
N PRO A 714 13.17 22.05 -2.48
CA PRO A 714 13.38 23.13 -3.44
C PRO A 714 12.11 23.37 -4.26
N PHE A 715 11.12 24.05 -3.65
CA PHE A 715 9.88 24.38 -4.37
C PHE A 715 10.15 25.32 -5.55
N PRO A 716 9.56 25.07 -6.73
CA PRO A 716 9.75 25.93 -7.89
C PRO A 716 9.11 27.30 -7.63
N PRO A 717 9.74 28.40 -8.11
CA PRO A 717 9.14 29.71 -8.03
C PRO A 717 7.86 29.74 -8.89
N GLY A 718 6.83 30.43 -8.41
CA GLY A 718 5.61 30.64 -9.18
C GLY A 718 5.90 31.37 -10.48
N ARG A 719 5.32 30.94 -11.60
CA ARG A 719 5.54 31.57 -12.92
C ARG A 719 5.23 33.06 -12.92
N LEU A 720 4.24 33.49 -12.15
CA LEU A 720 3.90 34.90 -12.00
C LEU A 720 5.00 35.69 -11.29
N LEU A 721 5.64 35.11 -10.27
CA LEU A 721 6.78 35.72 -9.59
C LEU A 721 7.99 35.81 -10.52
N VAL A 722 8.24 34.76 -11.32
CA VAL A 722 9.29 34.77 -12.35
C VAL A 722 9.02 35.84 -13.40
N TRP A 723 7.79 35.93 -13.92
CA TRP A 723 7.41 36.94 -14.92
C TRP A 723 7.50 38.37 -14.40
N LEU A 724 7.24 38.58 -13.11
CA LEU A 724 7.38 39.87 -12.44
C LEU A 724 8.81 40.19 -11.99
N GLY A 725 9.79 39.32 -12.28
CA GLY A 725 11.21 39.53 -11.94
C GLY A 725 11.55 39.27 -10.47
N TYR A 726 10.64 38.68 -9.70
CA TYR A 726 10.83 38.35 -8.28
C TYR A 726 11.18 36.86 -8.03
N GLY A 727 11.15 36.01 -9.06
CA GLY A 727 11.54 34.61 -8.98
C GLY A 727 12.88 34.35 -9.66
N SER A 728 13.87 33.91 -8.89
CA SER A 728 15.16 33.40 -9.38
C SER A 728 15.14 31.88 -9.55
#